data_AF-A0A286TYC1-F1
#
_entry.id   AF-A0A286TYC1-F1
#
_cell.length_a   1.000
_cell.length_b   1.000
_cell.length_c   1.000
_cell.angle_alpha   90.00
_cell.angle_beta   90.00
_cell.angle_gamma   90.00
#
_symmetry.space_group_name_H-M   'P 1'
#
loop_
_entity.id
_entity.type
_entity.pdbx_description
1 polymer ?
#
loop_
_entity_poly.entity_id
_entity_poly.type
_entity_poly.pdbx_seq_one_letter_code
_entity_poly.pdbx_strand_id
1 'polypeptide(L)'
;MADSKNENGYVLVVIIGILTILSLMMITFATLSRIETRATRNYTDSVKCEKIAKAGLEHAIYEIWLDKFGTDSLAYNDDDNGNYELDENFDSTGASWPGNSRFPGSDYDNDGDTTDDSRWIYFPATDSASDIRLPGRLRAKYAVLISDDKEARVNVNVTGNEASGSGVHTSNEGWSTFEIDLSNIIELAATGKGDTTASDIIDTRLGSDDAPGTSAINDNAGIVPDPEADGIDNDGDSVLDESDEATDEPNEFNSIYPYSDDIPFGLLSEAEIMGTSSYTSRLETIFNTRGVSDSEQNLLNNLITTYSADTIVCRPYTLAGSTSTTKLNINALVNNGAYTDIQKVEMIMDTLVAGGITGTPAKDIERHQLAVNIKDFTDSDNTVTAYNDGSNTYYGIERTPYINEVEAWTTTGTDEFIELFNPYDTEIPNTGDWTITLDGDTTTITLPGLTVPAGGYFVIADQAGARVNQIDTNINNLDDGGEELILRDSSGNVVQVTNYGSANQNDTCSLNDPRPIPLSASASNPWNWAINSSNTIGAENSNFNPTVGSDGWTVVTQANSFLVANRRFSNIGYLGFIHKGSEWSSTRVGDTPGYPIVYPDLLDYITVTDPSMDSIDNDGDGDIDSIDTGYQQGDLDGPEYRIPGLINVNTAPTEVLASLPDGLGGTLGSTIASEIFNGNKPYESIGDLIDKVDGADGITDTSASDKWNEEEALRAISNLITTRSNVFTVYVTAQITNEGETEVFAEKRILALVDRSVDPIEVRYFRLITE
;
A
#
# COMPACT_ATOMS: atom_id res chain seq x y z
N MET A 1 72.10 70.94 56.54
CA MET A 1 71.79 69.51 56.67
C MET A 1 70.62 69.38 57.63
N ALA A 2 69.57 68.61 57.41
CA ALA A 2 68.90 68.12 56.18
C ALA A 2 67.66 67.38 56.72
N ASP A 3 66.45 67.63 56.22
CA ASP A 3 65.21 67.11 56.82
C ASP A 3 64.89 65.67 56.36
N SER A 4 65.88 64.79 56.48
CA SER A 4 65.92 63.45 55.90
C SER A 4 65.11 62.41 56.69
N LYS A 5 63.96 62.78 57.25
CA LYS A 5 63.08 61.87 58.01
C LYS A 5 61.73 61.61 57.35
N ASN A 6 61.27 62.48 56.45
CA ASN A 6 59.98 62.29 55.77
C ASN A 6 60.08 61.48 54.45
N GLU A 7 61.23 61.47 53.78
CA GLU A 7 61.40 60.82 52.46
C GLU A 7 61.23 59.28 52.53
N ASN A 8 61.70 58.64 53.60
CA ASN A 8 61.58 57.19 53.80
C ASN A 8 60.12 56.70 53.87
N GLY A 9 59.19 57.54 54.35
CA GLY A 9 57.77 57.21 54.38
C GLY A 9 57.14 57.21 52.99
N TYR A 10 57.53 58.16 52.14
CA TYR A 10 57.05 58.24 50.76
C TYR A 10 57.52 57.04 49.93
N VAL A 11 58.81 56.67 50.04
CA VAL A 11 59.37 55.49 49.36
C VAL A 11 58.65 54.20 49.79
N LEU A 12 58.34 54.05 51.08
CA LEU A 12 57.58 52.90 51.57
C LEU A 12 56.15 52.85 50.99
N VAL A 13 55.44 53.99 50.93
CA VAL A 13 54.09 54.06 50.35
C VAL A 13 54.10 53.76 48.85
N VAL A 14 55.10 54.25 48.10
CA VAL A 14 55.26 53.94 46.67
C VAL A 14 55.57 52.47 46.45
N ILE A 15 56.46 51.87 47.25
CA ILE A 15 56.77 50.43 47.17
C ILE A 15 55.52 49.58 47.49
N ILE A 16 54.75 49.94 48.53
CA ILE A 16 53.49 49.25 48.86
C ILE A 16 52.48 49.40 47.72
N GLY A 17 52.32 50.59 47.14
CA GLY A 17 51.42 50.82 45.99
C GLY A 17 51.80 50.01 44.75
N ILE A 18 53.09 49.89 44.45
CA ILE A 18 53.58 49.03 43.36
C ILE A 18 53.33 47.55 43.69
N LEU A 19 53.60 47.10 44.92
CA LEU A 19 53.36 45.73 45.34
C LEU A 19 51.88 45.35 45.36
N THR A 20 50.96 46.25 45.75
CA THR A 20 49.51 45.96 45.70
C THR A 20 49.01 45.89 44.26
N ILE A 21 49.47 46.76 43.36
CA ILE A 21 49.16 46.69 41.92
C ILE A 21 49.68 45.37 41.32
N LEU A 22 50.96 45.01 41.57
CA LEU A 22 51.53 43.75 41.08
C LEU A 22 50.82 42.52 41.66
N SER A 23 50.39 42.57 42.93
CA SER A 23 49.60 41.49 43.55
C SER A 23 48.22 41.36 42.89
N LEU A 24 47.55 42.48 42.62
CA LEU A 24 46.29 42.51 41.88
C LEU A 24 46.44 41.92 40.48
N MET A 25 47.47 42.32 39.73
CA MET A 25 47.76 41.78 38.39
C MET A 25 48.08 40.28 38.42
N MET A 26 48.82 39.81 39.43
CA MET A 26 49.12 38.39 39.60
C MET A 26 47.86 37.58 39.93
N ILE A 27 46.97 38.11 40.77
CA ILE A 27 45.69 37.49 41.09
C ILE A 27 44.78 37.44 39.86
N THR A 28 44.61 38.55 39.13
CA THR A 28 43.75 38.57 37.94
C THR A 28 44.25 37.65 36.84
N PHE A 29 45.56 37.60 36.59
CA PHE A 29 46.17 36.63 35.67
C PHE A 29 45.94 35.18 36.12
N ALA A 30 46.14 34.87 37.40
CA ALA A 30 45.91 33.54 37.95
C ALA A 30 44.43 33.11 37.94
N THR A 31 43.48 34.05 38.08
CA THR A 31 42.05 33.76 37.89
C THR A 31 41.69 33.59 36.43
N LEU A 32 42.19 34.45 35.53
CA LEU A 32 41.88 34.39 34.10
C LEU A 32 42.41 33.08 33.49
N SER A 33 43.67 32.74 33.75
CA SER A 33 44.28 31.47 33.30
C SER A 33 43.54 30.23 33.84
N ARG A 34 42.95 30.29 35.04
CA ARG A 34 42.08 29.22 35.57
C ARG A 34 40.72 29.16 34.88
N ILE A 35 40.14 30.29 34.49
CA ILE A 35 38.89 30.37 33.73
C ILE A 35 39.12 29.83 32.31
N GLU A 36 40.17 30.29 31.63
CA GLU A 36 40.61 29.79 30.32
C GLU A 36 40.86 28.28 30.36
N THR A 37 41.63 27.78 31.33
CA THR A 37 41.90 26.33 31.47
C THR A 37 40.63 25.50 31.72
N ARG A 38 39.60 26.08 32.37
CA ARG A 38 38.28 25.43 32.50
C ARG A 38 37.51 25.49 31.19
N ALA A 39 37.38 26.65 30.57
CA ALA A 39 36.67 26.82 29.30
C ALA A 39 37.24 25.90 28.19
N THR A 40 38.57 25.80 28.07
CA THR A 40 39.20 24.87 27.12
C THR A 40 38.91 23.40 27.44
N ARG A 41 38.81 23.01 28.71
CA ARG A 41 38.41 21.64 29.10
C ARG A 41 36.95 21.37 28.76
N ASN A 42 36.03 22.19 29.25
CA ASN A 42 34.60 22.08 28.95
C ASN A 42 34.34 22.01 27.44
N TYR A 43 35.01 22.83 26.64
CA TYR A 43 34.96 22.75 25.17
C TYR A 43 35.52 21.42 24.62
N THR A 44 36.70 21.01 25.07
CA THR A 44 37.33 19.75 24.63
C THR A 44 36.47 18.52 25.00
N ASP A 45 35.85 18.53 26.17
CA ASP A 45 35.01 17.45 26.67
C ASP A 45 33.64 17.46 25.99
N SER A 46 33.05 18.64 25.72
CA SER A 46 31.86 18.77 24.85
C SER A 46 32.10 18.21 23.44
N VAL A 47 33.27 18.47 22.82
CA VAL A 47 33.60 17.96 21.48
C VAL A 47 33.80 16.45 21.48
N LYS A 48 34.39 15.87 22.55
CA LYS A 48 34.41 14.40 22.72
C LYS A 48 32.99 13.85 22.85
N CYS A 49 32.13 14.51 23.63
CA CYS A 49 30.76 14.07 23.89
C CYS A 49 29.94 14.05 22.59
N GLU A 50 30.08 15.07 21.73
CA GLU A 50 29.50 15.08 20.38
C GLU A 50 29.97 13.90 19.52
N LYS A 51 31.26 13.50 19.60
CA LYS A 51 31.78 12.33 18.86
C LYS A 51 31.34 10.99 19.44
N ILE A 52 31.08 10.92 20.75
CA ILE A 52 30.50 9.73 21.39
C ILE A 52 29.01 9.60 21.00
N ALA A 53 28.25 10.70 21.03
CA ALA A 53 26.84 10.71 20.61
C ALA A 53 26.69 10.33 19.13
N LYS A 54 27.55 10.87 18.25
CA LYS A 54 27.58 10.45 16.84
C LYS A 54 27.94 8.97 16.67
N ALA A 55 28.91 8.45 17.42
CA ALA A 55 29.21 7.00 17.40
C ALA A 55 28.06 6.12 17.93
N GLY A 56 27.15 6.66 18.76
CA GLY A 56 25.90 5.99 19.13
C GLY A 56 24.87 5.99 18.00
N LEU A 57 24.74 7.10 17.27
CA LEU A 57 23.86 7.21 16.08
C LEU A 57 24.31 6.25 14.95
N GLU A 58 25.61 6.16 14.68
CA GLU A 58 26.17 5.21 13.69
C GLU A 58 25.90 3.75 14.09
N HIS A 59 25.84 3.45 15.40
CA HIS A 59 25.49 2.13 15.92
C HIS A 59 23.98 1.84 15.82
N ALA A 60 23.13 2.86 15.99
CA ALA A 60 21.69 2.77 15.74
C ALA A 60 21.40 2.49 14.27
N ILE A 61 22.02 3.24 13.35
CA ILE A 61 21.92 3.03 11.89
C ILE A 61 22.36 1.62 11.50
N TYR A 62 23.39 1.06 12.16
CA TYR A 62 23.81 -0.32 11.91
C TYR A 62 22.78 -1.37 12.35
N GLU A 63 22.10 -1.20 13.49
CA GLU A 63 21.03 -2.14 13.87
C GLU A 63 19.75 -1.94 13.04
N ILE A 64 19.46 -0.73 12.52
CA ILE A 64 18.42 -0.50 11.50
C ILE A 64 18.77 -1.19 10.16
N TRP A 65 20.06 -1.20 9.78
CA TRP A 65 20.53 -1.93 8.60
C TRP A 65 20.41 -3.46 8.75
N LEU A 66 20.71 -3.99 9.95
CA LEU A 66 20.54 -5.41 10.24
C LEU A 66 19.07 -5.87 10.16
N ASP A 67 18.11 -5.06 10.58
CA ASP A 67 16.68 -5.42 10.44
C ASP A 67 16.20 -5.38 8.98
N LYS A 68 16.89 -4.67 8.07
CA LYS A 68 16.54 -4.65 6.63
C LYS A 68 17.20 -5.77 5.81
N PHE A 69 18.39 -6.24 6.21
CA PHE A 69 19.24 -7.14 5.39
C PHE A 69 19.78 -8.38 6.15
N GLY A 70 19.27 -8.63 7.36
CA GLY A 70 19.65 -9.75 8.22
C GLY A 70 21.17 -9.90 8.40
N THR A 71 21.76 -10.89 7.72
CA THR A 71 23.21 -11.12 7.72
C THR A 71 23.86 -11.12 6.33
N ASP A 72 23.12 -10.80 5.26
CA ASP A 72 23.64 -10.83 3.87
C ASP A 72 23.63 -9.46 3.15
N SER A 73 22.92 -9.31 2.03
CA SER A 73 22.74 -8.09 1.24
C SER A 73 21.48 -8.13 0.36
N LEU A 74 20.51 -9.00 0.67
CA LEU A 74 19.16 -9.02 0.13
C LEU A 74 18.22 -8.54 1.24
N ALA A 75 17.09 -7.92 0.89
CA ALA A 75 16.18 -7.38 1.89
C ALA A 75 14.97 -8.29 2.10
N TYR A 76 14.67 -8.60 3.37
CA TYR A 76 13.49 -9.36 3.81
C TYR A 76 13.36 -10.75 3.15
N ASN A 77 14.50 -11.44 2.99
CA ASN A 77 14.60 -12.72 2.29
C ASN A 77 14.31 -13.96 3.15
N ASP A 78 14.31 -13.84 4.49
CA ASP A 78 14.11 -14.96 5.44
C ASP A 78 15.15 -16.11 5.31
N ASP A 79 16.37 -15.83 4.83
CA ASP A 79 17.50 -16.79 4.90
C ASP A 79 18.14 -16.77 6.30
N ASP A 80 17.46 -17.43 7.25
CA ASP A 80 17.82 -17.46 8.67
C ASP A 80 19.29 -17.88 8.95
N ASN A 81 19.92 -18.61 8.02
CA ASN A 81 21.19 -19.33 8.16
C ASN A 81 21.35 -20.10 9.49
N GLY A 82 20.24 -20.44 10.15
CA GLY A 82 20.13 -21.01 11.50
C GLY A 82 20.44 -20.08 12.68
N ASN A 83 20.25 -18.74 12.56
CA ASN A 83 20.67 -17.75 13.56
C ASN A 83 19.59 -16.70 13.93
N TYR A 84 18.55 -17.15 14.65
CA TYR A 84 17.40 -16.39 15.21
C TYR A 84 17.70 -15.20 16.15
N GLU A 85 18.93 -14.67 16.19
CA GLU A 85 19.31 -13.47 16.96
C GLU A 85 19.65 -12.26 16.05
N LEU A 86 19.58 -12.42 14.72
CA LEU A 86 19.88 -11.40 13.69
C LEU A 86 18.86 -11.51 12.53
N ASP A 87 17.60 -11.42 12.90
CA ASP A 87 16.41 -11.70 12.07
C ASP A 87 15.82 -10.41 11.47
N GLU A 88 15.02 -10.51 10.41
CA GLU A 88 14.50 -9.39 9.59
C GLU A 88 13.05 -9.00 9.95
N ASN A 89 12.68 -9.16 11.22
CA ASN A 89 11.29 -9.21 11.67
C ASN A 89 10.98 -8.34 12.92
N PHE A 90 11.78 -7.33 13.22
CA PHE A 90 11.50 -6.45 14.36
C PHE A 90 10.48 -5.36 14.02
N ASP A 91 9.19 -5.68 14.10
CA ASP A 91 8.12 -4.66 14.17
C ASP A 91 7.08 -4.99 15.27
N SER A 92 7.58 -5.18 16.49
CA SER A 92 6.76 -5.53 17.67
C SER A 92 6.39 -4.30 18.51
N THR A 93 5.13 -4.22 18.94
CA THR A 93 4.60 -3.07 19.70
C THR A 93 5.20 -2.83 21.08
N GLY A 94 5.22 -1.55 21.47
CA GLY A 94 4.94 -1.14 22.86
C GLY A 94 6.13 -0.88 23.78
N ALA A 95 7.38 -1.18 23.39
CA ALA A 95 8.57 -0.74 24.12
C ALA A 95 9.83 -0.77 23.25
N SER A 96 10.49 0.38 23.08
CA SER A 96 11.88 0.55 22.61
C SER A 96 12.31 -0.37 21.46
N TRP A 97 12.13 0.09 20.23
CA TRP A 97 12.54 -0.63 19.02
C TRP A 97 14.09 -0.75 18.93
N PRO A 98 14.66 -1.83 18.38
CA PRO A 98 14.11 -3.18 18.26
C PRO A 98 14.02 -3.90 19.62
N GLY A 99 12.97 -4.71 19.84
CA GLY A 99 12.70 -5.34 21.14
C GLY A 99 13.78 -6.30 21.69
N ASN A 100 14.62 -6.88 20.82
CA ASN A 100 15.77 -7.72 21.20
C ASN A 100 17.14 -6.99 21.13
N SER A 101 17.16 -5.69 20.84
CA SER A 101 18.37 -4.93 20.54
C SER A 101 19.33 -4.73 21.73
N ARG A 102 20.50 -4.21 21.43
CA ARG A 102 21.51 -3.77 22.39
C ARG A 102 21.20 -2.42 23.06
N PHE A 103 20.05 -1.81 22.80
CA PHE A 103 19.68 -0.47 23.28
C PHE A 103 18.67 -0.40 24.45
N PRO A 104 17.58 -1.20 24.48
CA PRO A 104 16.58 -1.16 25.56
C PRO A 104 17.16 -1.35 26.97
N GLY A 105 16.58 -0.66 27.97
CA GLY A 105 17.03 -0.70 29.35
C GLY A 105 16.14 0.02 30.36
N SER A 106 16.75 0.35 31.50
CA SER A 106 16.14 1.16 32.56
C SER A 106 17.21 1.98 33.30
N ASP A 107 18.15 2.55 32.53
CA ASP A 107 19.27 3.34 33.05
C ASP A 107 19.16 4.85 32.73
N TYR A 108 18.30 5.24 31.77
CA TYR A 108 18.07 6.63 31.35
C TYR A 108 16.78 6.80 30.54
N ASP A 109 16.01 7.84 30.90
CA ASP A 109 14.90 8.47 30.16
C ASP A 109 15.45 9.33 29.00
N ASN A 110 15.23 8.89 27.76
CA ASN A 110 15.91 9.35 26.55
C ASN A 110 14.99 10.12 25.59
N ASP A 111 13.66 9.92 25.66
CA ASP A 111 12.65 10.73 24.96
C ASP A 111 12.13 11.91 25.82
N GLY A 112 11.93 11.71 27.12
CA GLY A 112 11.39 12.67 28.09
C GLY A 112 10.07 12.26 28.77
N ASP A 113 9.56 11.03 28.60
CA ASP A 113 8.24 10.60 29.12
C ASP A 113 8.19 10.40 30.65
N THR A 114 9.34 10.45 31.33
CA THR A 114 9.59 10.17 32.77
C THR A 114 9.74 8.69 33.17
N THR A 115 9.87 7.79 32.19
CA THR A 115 10.25 6.38 32.32
C THR A 115 11.69 6.18 31.82
N ASP A 116 12.51 5.39 32.51
CA ASP A 116 13.83 5.02 31.98
C ASP A 116 13.67 3.95 30.88
N ASP A 117 13.95 4.28 29.62
CA ASP A 117 13.78 3.41 28.44
C ASP A 117 15.08 2.76 27.92
N SER A 118 16.23 3.41 28.17
CA SER A 118 17.51 3.07 27.53
C SER A 118 18.52 2.45 28.50
N ARG A 119 19.50 1.70 27.98
CA ARG A 119 20.67 1.23 28.75
C ARG A 119 21.96 1.99 28.42
N TRP A 120 22.87 2.11 29.39
CA TRP A 120 24.19 2.72 29.16
C TRP A 120 25.18 1.75 28.50
N ILE A 121 25.58 2.04 27.26
CA ILE A 121 26.67 1.37 26.55
C ILE A 121 27.98 2.16 26.79
N TYR A 122 29.03 1.45 27.20
CA TYR A 122 30.35 2.01 27.49
C TYR A 122 31.28 1.86 26.30
N PHE A 123 32.16 2.85 26.06
CA PHE A 123 33.09 2.80 24.92
C PHE A 123 34.41 2.08 25.27
N PRO A 124 34.85 1.05 24.51
CA PRO A 124 34.26 0.48 23.29
C PRO A 124 33.29 -0.68 23.59
N ALA A 125 32.33 -0.93 22.70
CA ALA A 125 31.21 -1.86 22.90
C ALA A 125 31.55 -3.37 22.78
N THR A 126 32.83 -3.76 22.74
CA THR A 126 33.23 -5.18 22.62
C THR A 126 33.28 -5.87 23.98
N ASP A 127 32.91 -7.16 24.06
CA ASP A 127 32.89 -7.99 25.29
C ASP A 127 34.25 -8.19 25.99
N SER A 128 35.33 -7.63 25.43
CA SER A 128 36.61 -7.50 26.12
C SER A 128 36.50 -6.48 27.25
N ALA A 129 36.28 -6.96 28.47
CA ALA A 129 36.06 -6.20 29.72
C ALA A 129 37.20 -5.20 30.08
N SER A 130 37.31 -4.10 29.34
CA SER A 130 38.35 -3.08 29.46
C SER A 130 37.95 -1.78 28.74
N ASP A 131 37.05 -1.00 29.34
CA ASP A 131 36.62 0.32 28.85
C ASP A 131 37.82 1.23 28.53
N ILE A 132 37.77 1.94 27.39
CA ILE A 132 38.85 2.85 26.96
C ILE A 132 38.80 4.10 27.84
N ARG A 133 39.70 4.12 28.82
CA ARG A 133 39.87 5.22 29.78
C ARG A 133 40.28 6.50 29.05
N LEU A 134 39.38 7.47 28.99
CA LEU A 134 39.71 8.82 28.53
C LEU A 134 40.77 9.45 29.47
N PRO A 135 41.65 10.35 28.96
CA PRO A 135 42.74 10.93 29.74
C PRO A 135 42.26 11.60 31.03
N GLY A 136 42.63 11.02 32.19
CA GLY A 136 42.28 11.55 33.52
C GLY A 136 41.41 10.67 34.41
N ARG A 137 41.10 9.41 34.01
CA ARG A 137 40.11 8.52 34.67
C ARG A 137 38.66 8.96 34.41
N LEU A 138 38.42 9.47 33.20
CA LEU A 138 37.08 9.75 32.69
C LEU A 138 36.54 8.51 31.95
N ARG A 139 35.23 8.29 32.06
CA ARG A 139 34.47 7.32 31.28
C ARG A 139 33.67 8.03 30.19
N ALA A 140 33.36 7.28 29.15
CA ALA A 140 32.47 7.67 28.06
C ALA A 140 31.38 6.61 27.94
N LYS A 141 30.13 7.05 27.98
CA LYS A 141 28.95 6.19 27.79
C LYS A 141 27.92 6.88 26.91
N TYR A 142 27.11 6.10 26.23
CA TYR A 142 25.95 6.57 25.48
C TYR A 142 24.76 5.65 25.70
N ALA A 143 23.57 6.22 25.58
CA ALA A 143 22.27 5.57 25.63
C ALA A 143 21.56 5.92 24.32
N VAL A 144 20.95 4.92 23.68
CA VAL A 144 20.18 5.07 22.44
C VAL A 144 18.77 4.60 22.73
N LEU A 145 17.79 5.36 22.27
CA LEU A 145 16.43 4.88 22.03
C LEU A 145 16.19 4.99 20.52
N ILE A 146 15.65 3.94 19.92
CA ILE A 146 15.04 4.02 18.60
C ILE A 146 13.55 3.81 18.81
N SER A 147 12.75 4.66 18.17
CA SER A 147 11.30 4.58 18.15
C SER A 147 10.84 4.58 16.71
N ASP A 148 10.00 3.63 16.35
CA ASP A 148 9.06 3.89 15.27
C ASP A 148 7.88 4.67 15.85
N ASP A 149 7.84 5.95 15.53
CA ASP A 149 6.73 6.85 15.85
C ASP A 149 6.32 7.68 14.62
N LYS A 150 6.71 7.30 13.40
CA LYS A 150 6.53 8.13 12.20
C LYS A 150 5.56 7.53 11.21
N GLU A 151 5.72 6.27 10.81
CA GLU A 151 4.68 5.55 10.04
C GLU A 151 3.52 5.09 10.93
N ALA A 152 3.69 5.12 12.26
CA ALA A 152 2.61 5.02 13.25
C ALA A 152 1.62 6.23 13.28
N ARG A 153 1.75 7.21 12.37
CA ARG A 153 1.05 8.51 12.41
C ARG A 153 0.58 8.98 11.04
N VAL A 154 -0.49 9.78 11.03
CA VAL A 154 -1.07 10.34 9.80
C VAL A 154 -0.24 11.50 9.25
N ASN A 155 0.06 11.47 7.95
CA ASN A 155 0.93 12.44 7.29
C ASN A 155 0.15 13.62 6.68
N VAL A 156 0.24 14.79 7.31
CA VAL A 156 -0.49 16.01 6.89
C VAL A 156 -0.05 16.56 5.54
N ASN A 157 1.08 16.09 4.99
CA ASN A 157 1.53 16.41 3.64
C ASN A 157 0.93 15.48 2.56
N VAL A 158 0.02 14.57 2.92
CA VAL A 158 -0.56 13.59 1.99
C VAL A 158 -2.10 13.60 2.10
N THR A 159 -2.64 13.38 3.30
CA THR A 159 -4.08 13.32 3.57
C THR A 159 -4.82 14.57 3.08
N GLY A 160 -5.86 14.43 2.28
CA GLY A 160 -6.60 15.57 1.73
C GLY A 160 -8.10 15.36 1.55
N ASN A 161 -8.65 14.23 2.00
CA ASN A 161 -10.08 13.91 1.94
C ASN A 161 -10.94 14.86 2.77
N GLU A 162 -11.27 16.04 2.22
CA GLU A 162 -12.05 17.05 2.92
C GLU A 162 -13.49 16.60 3.19
N ALA A 163 -13.96 16.83 4.41
CA ALA A 163 -15.38 16.75 4.69
C ALA A 163 -16.12 17.90 3.98
N SER A 164 -16.81 17.59 2.87
CA SER A 164 -17.74 18.52 2.24
C SER A 164 -18.71 19.10 3.28
N GLY A 165 -19.23 20.31 3.05
CA GLY A 165 -19.97 21.11 4.06
C GLY A 165 -21.28 20.54 4.65
N SER A 166 -21.55 19.25 4.46
CA SER A 166 -22.54 18.44 5.18
C SER A 166 -21.94 17.46 6.21
N GLY A 167 -20.60 17.37 6.32
CA GLY A 167 -19.90 16.36 7.11
C GLY A 167 -19.77 15.02 6.37
N VAL A 168 -19.49 15.06 5.07
CA VAL A 168 -19.40 13.87 4.21
C VAL A 168 -18.15 13.98 3.33
N HIS A 169 -17.26 13.00 3.47
CA HIS A 169 -16.06 12.79 2.65
C HIS A 169 -16.44 12.28 1.26
N THR A 170 -15.69 12.65 0.23
CA THR A 170 -16.01 12.32 -1.17
C THR A 170 -15.48 10.95 -1.57
N SER A 171 -14.22 10.66 -1.23
CA SER A 171 -13.47 9.49 -1.71
C SER A 171 -13.38 8.38 -0.64
N ASN A 172 -13.57 7.13 -1.03
CA ASN A 172 -13.33 5.93 -0.20
C ASN A 172 -13.07 4.63 -1.01
N GLU A 173 -12.54 4.74 -2.22
CA GLU A 173 -12.23 3.61 -3.12
C GLU A 173 -11.08 2.74 -2.58
N GLY A 174 -10.28 3.25 -1.64
CA GLY A 174 -9.02 2.65 -1.20
C GLY A 174 -7.90 2.84 -2.21
N TRP A 175 -7.90 3.95 -2.95
CA TRP A 175 -6.96 4.26 -4.02
C TRP A 175 -5.60 4.72 -3.48
N SER A 176 -5.58 5.85 -2.78
CA SER A 176 -4.35 6.50 -2.33
C SER A 176 -4.48 7.09 -0.92
N THR A 177 -3.33 7.34 -0.29
CA THR A 177 -3.19 7.91 1.07
C THR A 177 -3.76 9.32 1.23
N PHE A 178 -4.22 9.95 0.15
CA PHE A 178 -5.09 11.14 0.20
C PHE A 178 -6.40 10.88 0.96
N GLU A 179 -6.96 9.67 0.84
CA GLU A 179 -8.29 9.29 1.36
C GLU A 179 -8.39 9.20 2.89
N ILE A 180 -7.25 9.18 3.60
CA ILE A 180 -7.19 9.10 5.07
C ILE A 180 -7.74 10.39 5.71
N ASP A 181 -8.71 10.26 6.62
CA ASP A 181 -9.38 11.42 7.21
C ASP A 181 -8.61 12.04 8.40
N LEU A 182 -8.03 13.21 8.15
CA LEU A 182 -7.40 14.06 9.16
C LEU A 182 -8.41 14.68 10.16
N SER A 183 -9.69 14.83 9.78
CA SER A 183 -10.73 15.49 10.56
C SER A 183 -11.06 14.73 11.84
N ASN A 184 -11.25 13.41 11.77
CA ASN A 184 -11.49 12.54 12.92
C ASN A 184 -10.35 12.61 13.94
N ILE A 185 -9.09 12.58 13.51
CA ILE A 185 -7.92 12.69 14.42
C ILE A 185 -7.92 14.05 15.14
N ILE A 186 -8.23 15.13 14.42
CA ILE A 186 -8.29 16.45 15.06
C ILE A 186 -9.50 16.57 15.99
N GLU A 187 -10.65 15.99 15.66
CA GLU A 187 -11.84 16.01 16.50
C GLU A 187 -11.69 15.18 17.79
N LEU A 188 -10.95 14.06 17.74
CA LEU A 188 -10.54 13.26 18.90
C LEU A 188 -9.71 14.07 19.90
N ALA A 189 -8.80 14.91 19.40
CA ALA A 189 -7.92 15.72 20.26
C ALA A 189 -8.49 17.09 20.63
N ALA A 190 -9.34 17.69 19.79
CA ALA A 190 -9.68 19.12 19.83
C ALA A 190 -11.16 19.41 19.55
N THR A 191 -12.06 18.59 20.11
CA THR A 191 -13.52 18.53 19.91
C THR A 191 -14.24 19.85 19.56
N GLY A 192 -15.04 19.80 18.50
CA GLY A 192 -15.80 20.88 17.88
C GLY A 192 -15.01 21.66 16.83
N LYS A 193 -13.96 21.06 16.24
CA LYS A 193 -13.01 21.77 15.36
C LYS A 193 -12.49 20.94 14.18
N GLY A 194 -12.65 19.61 14.17
CA GLY A 194 -12.02 18.66 13.25
C GLY A 194 -11.91 19.14 11.81
N ASP A 195 -13.01 19.04 11.07
CA ASP A 195 -13.14 19.40 9.65
C ASP A 195 -12.59 20.80 9.35
N THR A 196 -12.94 21.81 10.15
CA THR A 196 -12.48 23.19 9.91
C THR A 196 -11.01 23.45 10.27
N THR A 197 -10.30 22.48 10.83
CA THR A 197 -8.86 22.54 11.14
C THR A 197 -8.06 21.62 10.21
N ALA A 198 -8.64 20.49 9.79
CA ALA A 198 -8.11 19.67 8.71
C ALA A 198 -8.05 20.46 7.40
N SER A 199 -9.15 21.13 7.03
CA SER A 199 -9.23 21.99 5.84
C SER A 199 -8.22 23.15 5.90
N ASP A 200 -8.11 23.85 7.04
CA ASP A 200 -7.08 24.87 7.27
C ASP A 200 -5.63 24.35 7.09
N ILE A 201 -5.38 23.05 7.28
CA ILE A 201 -4.07 22.40 7.07
C ILE A 201 -3.88 22.03 5.59
N ILE A 202 -4.94 21.56 4.93
CA ILE A 202 -4.96 21.19 3.50
C ILE A 202 -4.81 22.47 2.65
N ASP A 203 -5.72 23.44 2.74
CA ASP A 203 -5.60 24.77 2.08
C ASP A 203 -4.19 25.36 2.24
N THR A 204 -3.68 25.35 3.48
CA THR A 204 -2.39 25.97 3.81
C THR A 204 -1.21 25.31 3.11
N ARG A 205 -1.25 24.01 2.77
CA ARG A 205 -0.14 23.35 2.04
C ARG A 205 -0.17 23.62 0.54
N LEU A 206 -1.35 23.86 -0.05
CA LEU A 206 -1.55 24.09 -1.48
C LEU A 206 -1.06 25.48 -1.92
N GLY A 207 -1.29 26.53 -1.12
CA GLY A 207 -0.55 27.79 -1.29
C GLY A 207 -1.38 29.06 -1.25
N SER A 208 -1.75 29.60 -2.41
CA SER A 208 -2.42 30.90 -2.57
C SER A 208 -3.69 30.89 -3.44
N ASP A 209 -3.91 29.81 -4.19
CA ASP A 209 -5.04 29.54 -5.09
C ASP A 209 -5.90 28.35 -4.62
N ASP A 210 -5.46 27.67 -3.55
CA ASP A 210 -6.15 26.57 -2.86
C ASP A 210 -6.29 25.29 -3.74
N ALA A 211 -5.34 25.05 -4.66
CA ALA A 211 -5.26 23.87 -5.54
C ALA A 211 -3.83 23.25 -5.51
N PRO A 212 -3.66 21.93 -5.72
CA PRO A 212 -2.32 21.33 -5.82
C PRO A 212 -1.64 21.74 -7.14
N GLY A 213 -0.31 21.61 -7.20
CA GLY A 213 0.40 21.77 -8.46
C GLY A 213 0.43 23.22 -8.97
N THR A 214 -0.32 23.49 -10.04
CA THR A 214 -0.49 24.81 -10.65
C THR A 214 -1.94 25.00 -11.14
N SER A 215 -2.78 25.68 -10.34
CA SER A 215 -4.24 25.73 -10.54
C SER A 215 -4.74 25.83 -12.00
N ALA A 216 -5.62 24.90 -12.35
CA ALA A 216 -6.20 24.59 -13.65
C ALA A 216 -5.16 24.22 -14.73
N ILE A 217 -4.10 23.51 -14.36
CA ILE A 217 -3.09 22.96 -15.28
C ILE A 217 -2.58 21.60 -14.77
N ASN A 218 -2.75 20.56 -15.57
CA ASN A 218 -1.99 19.33 -15.45
C ASN A 218 -0.46 19.58 -15.48
N ASP A 219 0.20 19.44 -14.33
CA ASP A 219 1.64 19.56 -14.10
C ASP A 219 2.37 18.20 -14.25
N ASN A 220 1.66 17.07 -14.20
CA ASN A 220 2.22 15.71 -14.39
C ASN A 220 2.20 15.20 -15.86
N ALA A 221 1.84 16.07 -16.81
CA ALA A 221 1.30 15.72 -18.12
C ALA A 221 2.14 14.70 -18.92
N GLY A 222 1.61 13.48 -19.03
CA GLY A 222 2.25 12.36 -19.69
C GLY A 222 2.55 11.15 -18.79
N ILE A 223 1.96 11.07 -17.60
CA ILE A 223 1.73 9.78 -16.94
C ILE A 223 1.09 8.81 -17.95
N VAL A 224 1.47 7.54 -17.88
CA VAL A 224 0.87 6.47 -18.68
C VAL A 224 0.36 5.39 -17.73
N PRO A 225 -0.95 5.11 -17.69
CA PRO A 225 -2.01 5.66 -18.54
C PRO A 225 -2.31 7.14 -18.27
N ASP A 226 -3.03 7.74 -19.21
CA ASP A 226 -3.60 9.08 -19.09
C ASP A 226 -4.71 9.05 -18.00
N PRO A 227 -4.69 9.89 -16.94
CA PRO A 227 -5.70 9.79 -15.87
C PRO A 227 -7.13 10.05 -16.36
N GLU A 228 -7.32 10.84 -17.44
CA GLU A 228 -8.62 11.01 -18.13
C GLU A 228 -9.16 9.70 -18.79
N ALA A 229 -8.43 8.57 -18.70
CA ALA A 229 -8.72 7.32 -19.40
C ALA A 229 -8.10 6.05 -18.76
N ASP A 230 -7.85 6.02 -17.45
CA ASP A 230 -7.28 4.85 -16.73
C ASP A 230 -8.31 4.01 -15.95
N GLY A 231 -9.54 4.53 -15.85
CA GLY A 231 -10.69 3.89 -15.24
C GLY A 231 -10.64 3.81 -13.72
N ILE A 232 -9.91 4.69 -13.05
CA ILE A 232 -9.99 4.97 -11.60
C ILE A 232 -10.80 6.29 -11.40
N ASP A 233 -11.01 6.70 -10.15
CA ASP A 233 -11.60 7.98 -9.72
C ASP A 233 -10.46 8.83 -9.16
N ASN A 234 -9.67 9.46 -10.04
CA ASN A 234 -8.35 9.97 -9.67
C ASN A 234 -8.39 11.31 -8.91
N ASP A 235 -9.38 12.17 -9.16
CA ASP A 235 -9.63 13.38 -8.38
C ASP A 235 -10.56 13.14 -7.17
N GLY A 236 -11.37 12.08 -7.22
CA GLY A 236 -12.26 11.66 -6.14
C GLY A 236 -13.66 12.28 -6.17
N ASP A 237 -14.11 12.81 -7.31
CA ASP A 237 -15.46 13.37 -7.55
C ASP A 237 -16.58 12.29 -7.60
N SER A 238 -16.23 11.02 -7.82
CA SER A 238 -17.11 9.90 -8.16
C SER A 238 -17.57 9.82 -9.64
N VAL A 239 -16.80 10.39 -10.57
CA VAL A 239 -16.95 10.20 -12.03
C VAL A 239 -15.63 9.71 -12.63
N LEU A 240 -15.64 8.47 -13.14
CA LEU A 240 -14.50 7.86 -13.84
C LEU A 240 -14.34 8.41 -15.26
N ASP A 241 -13.09 8.56 -15.71
CA ASP A 241 -12.67 8.89 -17.08
C ASP A 241 -13.27 10.22 -17.60
N GLU A 242 -13.05 11.35 -16.90
CA GLU A 242 -13.50 12.68 -17.36
C GLU A 242 -12.42 13.74 -17.64
N SER A 243 -12.78 14.75 -18.46
CA SER A 243 -11.80 15.60 -19.16
C SER A 243 -11.16 16.71 -18.31
N ASP A 244 -11.47 16.76 -17.02
CA ASP A 244 -10.84 17.62 -16.03
C ASP A 244 -10.21 16.77 -14.88
N GLU A 245 -10.28 15.42 -14.93
CA GLU A 245 -9.79 14.47 -13.89
C GLU A 245 -8.27 14.48 -13.70
N ALA A 246 -7.54 14.82 -14.77
CA ALA A 246 -6.10 15.01 -14.76
C ALA A 246 -5.76 16.52 -14.61
N THR A 247 -6.41 17.24 -13.71
CA THR A 247 -6.13 18.67 -13.43
C THR A 247 -6.55 19.05 -12.01
N ASP A 248 -5.63 19.65 -11.24
CA ASP A 248 -5.81 19.99 -9.83
C ASP A 248 -6.05 18.74 -8.95
N GLU A 249 -5.64 17.54 -9.41
CA GLU A 249 -5.89 16.27 -8.73
C GLU A 249 -4.90 15.99 -7.57
N PRO A 250 -5.24 15.12 -6.60
CA PRO A 250 -4.41 14.81 -5.43
C PRO A 250 -2.94 14.48 -5.71
N ASN A 251 -2.67 13.84 -6.84
CA ASN A 251 -1.34 13.34 -7.21
C ASN A 251 -0.39 14.45 -7.71
N GLU A 252 -0.89 15.66 -8.01
CA GLU A 252 -0.05 16.80 -8.37
C GLU A 252 0.72 17.36 -7.15
N PHE A 253 0.23 17.11 -5.92
CA PHE A 253 0.85 17.60 -4.69
C PHE A 253 2.11 16.83 -4.30
N ASN A 254 3.26 17.17 -4.89
CA ASN A 254 4.53 16.54 -4.51
C ASN A 254 5.14 17.16 -3.23
N SER A 255 4.95 16.49 -2.09
CA SER A 255 5.45 16.96 -0.79
C SER A 255 6.98 17.07 -0.64
N ILE A 256 7.76 16.46 -1.55
CA ILE A 256 9.24 16.51 -1.57
C ILE A 256 9.73 17.58 -2.57
N TYR A 257 9.05 17.70 -3.71
CA TYR A 257 9.38 18.58 -4.83
C TYR A 257 8.19 19.47 -5.23
N PRO A 258 7.72 20.37 -4.34
CA PRO A 258 6.52 21.17 -4.56
C PRO A 258 6.56 22.02 -5.84
N TYR A 259 5.41 22.12 -6.51
CA TYR A 259 5.18 22.89 -7.74
C TYR A 259 4.66 24.32 -7.40
N SER A 260 4.09 25.06 -8.38
CA SER A 260 3.89 26.54 -8.41
C SER A 260 4.22 27.31 -7.12
N ASP A 261 3.28 27.30 -6.18
CA ASP A 261 3.40 27.89 -4.86
C ASP A 261 2.90 26.97 -3.73
N ASP A 262 2.93 25.65 -4.00
CA ASP A 262 2.86 24.60 -2.98
C ASP A 262 3.88 24.87 -1.86
N ILE A 263 3.43 24.76 -0.61
CA ILE A 263 4.29 24.88 0.57
C ILE A 263 4.01 23.71 1.54
N PRO A 264 4.53 22.49 1.28
CA PRO A 264 4.47 21.39 2.24
C PRO A 264 5.05 21.77 3.62
N PHE A 265 4.57 21.11 4.66
CA PHE A 265 5.07 21.22 6.03
C PHE A 265 6.41 20.47 6.14
N GLY A 266 7.52 21.12 5.76
CA GLY A 266 8.80 20.43 5.60
C GLY A 266 9.42 19.89 6.91
N LEU A 267 10.30 18.89 6.80
CA LEU A 267 11.04 18.26 7.92
C LEU A 267 11.76 19.23 8.87
N LEU A 268 12.32 20.32 8.34
CA LEU A 268 13.01 21.35 9.14
C LEU A 268 12.03 22.22 9.96
N SER A 269 10.73 22.06 9.74
CA SER A 269 9.64 22.62 10.54
C SER A 269 9.38 21.79 11.82
N GLU A 270 10.35 21.03 12.33
CA GLU A 270 10.21 20.40 13.67
C GLU A 270 10.08 21.42 14.83
N ALA A 271 10.30 22.72 14.56
CA ALA A 271 9.87 23.81 15.42
C ALA A 271 8.33 23.97 15.50
N GLU A 272 7.57 23.21 14.71
CA GLU A 272 6.12 23.31 14.53
C GLU A 272 5.31 22.32 15.37
N ILE A 273 5.92 21.21 15.76
CA ILE A 273 5.37 20.22 16.70
C ILE A 273 5.99 20.42 18.09
N MET A 274 7.30 20.75 18.19
CA MET A 274 8.02 20.95 19.45
C MET A 274 8.45 22.42 19.66
N GLY A 275 7.45 23.31 19.67
CA GLY A 275 7.55 24.78 19.70
C GLY A 275 8.79 25.38 20.38
N THR A 276 9.65 26.04 19.60
CA THR A 276 10.81 26.76 20.14
C THR A 276 10.45 28.19 20.53
N SER A 277 11.02 28.71 21.61
CA SER A 277 10.80 30.11 22.08
C SER A 277 11.28 31.23 21.12
N SER A 278 11.66 30.88 19.89
CA SER A 278 12.23 31.75 18.86
C SER A 278 11.50 31.70 17.51
N TYR A 279 10.71 30.67 17.24
CA TYR A 279 9.96 30.47 16.00
C TYR A 279 8.59 29.89 16.34
N THR A 280 7.54 30.65 16.04
CA THR A 280 6.17 30.14 15.96
C THR A 280 5.92 29.55 14.59
N SER A 281 4.91 28.70 14.52
CA SER A 281 4.76 27.66 13.51
C SER A 281 3.53 27.84 12.62
N ARG A 282 3.48 27.25 11.42
CA ARG A 282 2.27 27.21 10.57
C ARG A 282 1.18 26.37 11.22
N LEU A 283 1.47 25.11 11.55
CA LEU A 283 0.53 24.23 12.28
C LEU A 283 0.09 24.85 13.61
N GLU A 284 1.01 25.39 14.40
CA GLU A 284 0.74 26.09 15.66
C GLU A 284 -0.06 27.39 15.43
N THR A 285 0.12 28.08 14.29
CA THR A 285 -0.68 29.27 13.93
C THR A 285 -2.09 28.88 13.54
N ILE A 286 -2.29 27.81 12.78
CA ILE A 286 -3.60 27.22 12.50
C ILE A 286 -4.28 26.81 13.82
N PHE A 287 -3.61 25.98 14.62
CA PHE A 287 -4.08 25.52 15.93
C PHE A 287 -4.44 26.70 16.85
N ASN A 288 -3.58 27.70 17.02
CA ASN A 288 -3.87 28.89 17.82
C ASN A 288 -5.01 29.74 17.24
N THR A 289 -5.17 29.80 15.91
CA THR A 289 -6.25 30.54 15.23
C THR A 289 -7.60 29.85 15.40
N ARG A 290 -7.62 28.51 15.30
CA ARG A 290 -8.78 27.63 15.57
C ARG A 290 -9.05 27.43 17.07
N GLY A 291 -8.16 27.92 17.95
CA GLY A 291 -8.32 27.87 19.41
C GLY A 291 -8.06 26.49 20.02
N VAL A 292 -7.20 25.69 19.39
CA VAL A 292 -6.61 24.46 19.92
C VAL A 292 -5.55 24.85 20.96
N SER A 293 -5.73 24.42 22.19
CA SER A 293 -4.89 24.73 23.35
C SER A 293 -3.64 23.86 23.41
N ASP A 294 -2.64 24.33 24.17
CA ASP A 294 -1.35 23.66 24.38
C ASP A 294 -1.51 22.16 24.71
N SER A 295 -2.50 21.80 25.52
CA SER A 295 -2.78 20.40 25.89
C SER A 295 -3.40 19.55 24.78
N GLU A 296 -4.18 20.15 23.88
CA GLU A 296 -4.75 19.48 22.70
C GLU A 296 -3.65 19.33 21.62
N GLN A 297 -2.79 20.35 21.44
CA GLN A 297 -1.63 20.29 20.54
C GLN A 297 -0.62 19.21 20.98
N ASN A 298 -0.30 19.12 22.27
CA ASN A 298 0.60 18.06 22.79
C ASN A 298 0.03 16.63 22.64
N LEU A 299 -1.29 16.46 22.43
CA LEU A 299 -1.89 15.18 22.09
C LEU A 299 -1.75 14.90 20.59
N LEU A 300 -2.06 15.88 19.74
CA LEU A 300 -1.89 15.79 18.27
C LEU A 300 -0.45 15.45 17.86
N ASN A 301 0.54 15.98 18.58
CA ASN A 301 1.97 15.67 18.40
C ASN A 301 2.30 14.15 18.40
N ASN A 302 1.44 13.32 18.98
CA ASN A 302 1.60 11.86 19.02
C ASN A 302 0.81 11.12 17.93
N LEU A 303 -0.06 11.81 17.18
CA LEU A 303 -0.99 11.24 16.19
C LEU A 303 -0.70 11.68 14.75
N ILE A 304 -0.12 12.88 14.55
CA ILE A 304 0.24 13.42 13.23
C ILE A 304 1.75 13.46 13.00
N THR A 305 2.16 13.29 11.75
CA THR A 305 3.52 13.51 11.24
C THR A 305 3.47 14.44 10.04
N THR A 306 4.62 15.01 9.68
CA THR A 306 4.84 15.66 8.38
C THR A 306 5.66 14.79 7.43
N TYR A 307 6.04 13.59 7.88
CA TYR A 307 6.87 12.65 7.13
C TYR A 307 6.63 11.22 7.62
N SER A 308 5.99 10.43 6.77
CA SER A 308 6.00 8.97 6.74
C SER A 308 6.05 8.54 5.27
N ALA A 309 6.82 7.50 4.96
CA ALA A 309 6.87 6.91 3.63
C ALA A 309 7.39 5.47 3.75
N ASP A 310 6.63 4.52 3.22
CA ASP A 310 7.03 3.12 3.16
C ASP A 310 7.57 2.80 1.77
N THR A 311 8.61 1.97 1.71
CA THR A 311 8.96 1.30 0.46
C THR A 311 8.16 0.00 0.40
N ILE A 312 7.44 -0.22 -0.70
CA ILE A 312 6.98 -1.56 -1.03
C ILE A 312 8.23 -2.43 -1.31
N VAL A 313 8.82 -3.01 -0.26
CA VAL A 313 10.03 -3.83 -0.39
C VAL A 313 9.64 -5.25 -0.80
N CYS A 314 10.51 -5.82 -1.62
CA CYS A 314 10.13 -6.76 -2.64
C CYS A 314 10.95 -8.05 -2.52
N ARG A 315 10.27 -9.18 -2.26
CA ARG A 315 10.92 -10.50 -2.26
C ARG A 315 11.18 -10.94 -3.70
N PRO A 316 12.44 -11.07 -4.15
CA PRO A 316 12.75 -11.29 -5.56
C PRO A 316 12.20 -12.63 -6.08
N TYR A 317 11.21 -12.58 -6.97
CA TYR A 317 10.71 -13.75 -7.70
C TYR A 317 11.38 -13.83 -9.09
N THR A 318 11.47 -15.02 -9.69
CA THR A 318 12.26 -15.23 -10.91
C THR A 318 11.37 -15.52 -12.10
N LEU A 319 11.27 -14.57 -13.04
CA LEU A 319 10.66 -14.80 -14.36
C LEU A 319 11.36 -15.95 -15.10
N ALA A 320 10.58 -16.78 -15.79
CA ALA A 320 10.97 -18.06 -16.42
C ALA A 320 12.25 -18.06 -17.31
N GLY A 321 13.43 -17.97 -16.68
CA GLY A 321 14.75 -18.04 -17.29
C GLY A 321 15.55 -16.73 -17.36
N SER A 322 15.11 -15.65 -16.71
CA SER A 322 15.78 -14.33 -16.73
C SER A 322 16.02 -13.75 -15.33
N THR A 323 16.30 -12.45 -15.27
CA THR A 323 16.37 -11.57 -14.10
C THR A 323 15.24 -11.82 -13.09
N SER A 324 15.57 -11.62 -11.81
CA SER A 324 14.56 -11.58 -10.76
C SER A 324 13.89 -10.22 -10.73
N THR A 325 12.59 -10.24 -10.48
CA THR A 325 11.71 -9.08 -10.46
C THR A 325 11.10 -8.94 -9.05
N THR A 326 10.60 -7.75 -8.76
CA THR A 326 10.51 -7.24 -7.38
C THR A 326 9.16 -7.55 -6.75
N LYS A 327 8.09 -6.93 -7.25
CA LYS A 327 6.70 -7.22 -6.87
C LYS A 327 5.82 -6.78 -8.03
N LEU A 328 4.93 -7.66 -8.51
CA LEU A 328 4.21 -7.38 -9.74
C LEU A 328 3.13 -6.31 -9.49
N ASN A 329 3.33 -5.12 -10.05
CA ASN A 329 2.26 -4.15 -10.25
C ASN A 329 1.35 -4.67 -11.37
N ILE A 330 0.17 -5.21 -11.03
CA ILE A 330 -0.75 -5.73 -12.05
C ILE A 330 -1.45 -4.63 -12.86
N ASN A 331 -1.48 -3.38 -12.35
CA ASN A 331 -1.97 -2.22 -13.10
C ASN A 331 -0.97 -1.69 -14.13
N ALA A 332 0.32 -1.99 -13.98
CA ALA A 332 1.37 -1.68 -14.96
C ALA A 332 1.24 -2.51 -16.25
N LEU A 333 0.78 -3.76 -16.11
CA LEU A 333 0.65 -4.70 -17.24
C LEU A 333 -0.35 -4.24 -18.30
N VAL A 334 -1.27 -3.32 -17.99
CA VAL A 334 -2.34 -2.86 -18.90
C VAL A 334 -1.76 -2.26 -20.17
N ASN A 335 -1.19 -1.06 -20.09
CA ASN A 335 -0.77 -0.27 -21.25
C ASN A 335 0.69 -0.48 -21.67
N ASN A 336 1.44 -1.32 -20.95
CA ASN A 336 2.80 -1.69 -21.31
C ASN A 336 2.85 -2.37 -22.71
N GLY A 337 3.59 -1.75 -23.64
CA GLY A 337 3.79 -2.22 -25.02
C GLY A 337 5.09 -3.01 -25.26
N ALA A 338 5.93 -3.19 -24.25
CA ALA A 338 7.11 -4.06 -24.30
C ALA A 338 6.72 -5.56 -24.21
N TYR A 339 5.60 -5.85 -23.54
CA TYR A 339 5.05 -7.21 -23.40
C TYR A 339 3.87 -7.49 -24.34
N THR A 340 3.88 -8.67 -24.97
CA THR A 340 2.66 -9.24 -25.56
C THR A 340 1.74 -9.81 -24.49
N ASP A 341 0.45 -9.94 -24.76
CA ASP A 341 -0.54 -10.43 -23.77
C ASP A 341 -0.21 -11.82 -23.21
N ILE A 342 0.40 -12.67 -24.03
CA ILE A 342 0.93 -13.97 -23.60
C ILE A 342 2.00 -13.79 -22.50
N GLN A 343 2.93 -12.84 -22.67
CA GLN A 343 3.96 -12.54 -21.66
C GLN A 343 3.34 -11.92 -20.40
N LYS A 344 2.33 -11.05 -20.53
CA LYS A 344 1.60 -10.46 -19.39
C LYS A 344 0.96 -11.57 -18.55
N VAL A 345 0.30 -12.53 -19.20
CA VAL A 345 -0.26 -13.73 -18.53
C VAL A 345 0.84 -14.61 -17.92
N GLU A 346 1.98 -14.80 -18.59
CA GLU A 346 3.14 -15.54 -18.05
C GLU A 346 3.72 -14.87 -16.78
N MET A 347 3.84 -13.53 -16.74
CA MET A 347 4.29 -12.79 -15.55
C MET A 347 3.32 -12.93 -14.36
N ILE A 348 2.01 -12.80 -14.61
CA ILE A 348 0.98 -13.02 -13.57
C ILE A 348 1.08 -14.47 -13.06
N MET A 349 1.31 -15.45 -13.92
CA MET A 349 1.48 -16.84 -13.49
C MET A 349 2.74 -17.07 -12.65
N ASP A 350 3.91 -16.51 -13.02
CA ASP A 350 5.13 -16.66 -12.21
C ASP A 350 4.96 -15.99 -10.82
N THR A 351 4.22 -14.88 -10.76
CA THR A 351 3.86 -14.21 -9.49
C THR A 351 2.89 -15.07 -8.64
N LEU A 352 1.87 -15.67 -9.27
CA LEU A 352 0.97 -16.61 -8.59
C LEU A 352 1.72 -17.88 -8.12
N VAL A 353 2.78 -18.32 -8.81
CA VAL A 353 3.68 -19.39 -8.31
C VAL A 353 4.40 -18.93 -7.04
N ALA A 354 4.93 -17.70 -7.00
CA ALA A 354 5.59 -17.13 -5.83
C ALA A 354 4.62 -17.02 -4.63
N GLY A 355 3.40 -16.52 -4.86
CA GLY A 355 2.30 -16.48 -3.88
C GLY A 355 1.71 -17.85 -3.47
N GLY A 356 2.33 -18.96 -3.89
CA GLY A 356 2.01 -20.30 -3.40
C GLY A 356 1.04 -21.14 -4.26
N ILE A 357 0.59 -20.66 -5.44
CA ILE A 357 -0.32 -21.42 -6.34
C ILE A 357 0.44 -22.53 -7.11
N THR A 358 0.89 -23.55 -6.38
CA THR A 358 1.88 -24.52 -6.86
C THR A 358 1.46 -26.00 -6.78
N GLY A 359 2.25 -26.86 -7.42
CA GLY A 359 2.42 -28.28 -7.04
C GLY A 359 1.35 -29.29 -7.49
N THR A 360 0.10 -28.89 -7.73
CA THR A 360 -0.98 -29.82 -8.12
C THR A 360 -1.63 -29.46 -9.46
N PRO A 361 -2.13 -30.42 -10.26
CA PRO A 361 -2.83 -30.12 -11.51
C PRO A 361 -4.09 -29.26 -11.36
N ALA A 362 -4.73 -29.28 -10.18
CA ALA A 362 -5.85 -28.39 -9.89
C ALA A 362 -5.35 -26.95 -9.72
N LYS A 363 -4.31 -26.73 -8.89
CA LYS A 363 -3.67 -25.41 -8.76
C LYS A 363 -3.02 -24.94 -10.05
N ASP A 364 -2.59 -25.85 -10.91
CA ASP A 364 -2.07 -25.53 -12.24
C ASP A 364 -3.16 -24.93 -13.15
N ILE A 365 -4.32 -25.60 -13.24
CA ILE A 365 -5.50 -25.10 -13.98
C ILE A 365 -6.01 -23.78 -13.39
N GLU A 366 -6.09 -23.69 -12.06
CA GLU A 366 -6.53 -22.50 -11.33
C GLU A 366 -5.63 -21.30 -11.62
N ARG A 367 -4.31 -21.49 -11.63
CA ARG A 367 -3.32 -20.45 -11.92
C ARG A 367 -3.45 -19.89 -13.33
N HIS A 368 -3.55 -20.75 -14.35
CA HIS A 368 -3.74 -20.31 -15.74
C HIS A 368 -5.07 -19.55 -15.91
N GLN A 369 -6.15 -20.06 -15.31
CA GLN A 369 -7.47 -19.43 -15.39
C GLN A 369 -7.53 -18.09 -14.63
N LEU A 370 -6.87 -17.99 -13.47
CA LEU A 370 -6.73 -16.73 -12.74
C LEU A 370 -5.91 -15.71 -13.55
N ALA A 371 -4.80 -16.11 -14.17
CA ALA A 371 -3.94 -15.18 -14.91
C ALA A 371 -4.62 -14.53 -16.12
N VAL A 372 -5.44 -15.28 -16.88
CA VAL A 372 -6.26 -14.68 -17.96
C VAL A 372 -7.42 -13.83 -17.43
N ASN A 373 -8.01 -14.19 -16.28
CA ASN A 373 -9.09 -13.41 -15.68
C ASN A 373 -8.59 -12.11 -15.01
N ILE A 374 -7.36 -12.09 -14.48
CA ILE A 374 -6.70 -10.89 -13.98
C ILE A 374 -6.41 -9.94 -15.15
N LYS A 375 -5.88 -10.46 -16.27
CA LYS A 375 -5.60 -9.67 -17.48
C LYS A 375 -6.86 -8.95 -17.98
N ASP A 376 -7.91 -9.69 -18.34
CA ASP A 376 -9.19 -9.13 -18.84
C ASP A 376 -9.87 -8.18 -17.84
N PHE A 377 -9.67 -8.36 -16.53
CA PHE A 377 -10.23 -7.42 -15.55
C PHE A 377 -9.50 -6.07 -15.59
N THR A 378 -8.17 -6.10 -15.71
CA THR A 378 -7.31 -4.91 -15.66
C THR A 378 -7.29 -4.09 -16.94
N ASP A 379 -7.41 -4.71 -18.11
CA ASP A 379 -7.25 -3.99 -19.37
C ASP A 379 -8.54 -3.36 -19.90
N SER A 380 -8.40 -2.27 -20.64
CA SER A 380 -9.51 -1.42 -21.08
C SER A 380 -10.05 -1.79 -22.47
N ASP A 381 -9.71 -2.98 -22.98
CA ASP A 381 -10.20 -3.45 -24.27
C ASP A 381 -11.54 -4.22 -24.10
N ASN A 382 -12.01 -5.02 -25.05
CA ASN A 382 -13.28 -5.76 -25.02
C ASN A 382 -13.08 -7.22 -25.52
N THR A 383 -11.87 -7.76 -25.40
CA THR A 383 -11.39 -8.98 -26.10
C THR A 383 -10.91 -10.05 -25.12
N VAL A 384 -11.68 -11.14 -24.99
CA VAL A 384 -11.34 -12.30 -24.13
C VAL A 384 -9.89 -12.76 -24.34
N THR A 385 -9.03 -12.63 -23.32
CA THR A 385 -7.65 -13.14 -23.38
C THR A 385 -7.67 -14.66 -23.49
N ALA A 386 -7.03 -15.18 -24.54
CA ALA A 386 -6.93 -16.62 -24.80
C ALA A 386 -5.48 -17.11 -24.66
N TYR A 387 -5.16 -17.76 -23.53
CA TYR A 387 -3.85 -18.36 -23.27
C TYR A 387 -3.87 -19.87 -23.57
N ASN A 388 -2.85 -20.41 -24.24
CA ASN A 388 -2.76 -21.83 -24.58
C ASN A 388 -1.50 -22.48 -24.00
N ASP A 389 -1.65 -23.46 -23.11
CA ASP A 389 -0.54 -24.19 -22.46
C ASP A 389 0.11 -25.28 -23.35
N GLY A 390 -0.30 -25.37 -24.61
CA GLY A 390 0.06 -26.43 -25.56
C GLY A 390 -0.80 -27.69 -25.49
N SER A 391 -1.73 -27.78 -24.53
CA SER A 391 -2.69 -28.87 -24.31
C SER A 391 -4.14 -28.39 -24.18
N ASN A 392 -4.35 -27.24 -23.53
CA ASN A 392 -5.62 -26.59 -23.23
C ASN A 392 -5.59 -25.12 -23.65
N THR A 393 -6.76 -24.50 -23.81
CA THR A 393 -6.89 -23.04 -23.91
C THR A 393 -7.73 -22.53 -22.74
N TYR A 394 -7.20 -21.55 -22.03
CA TYR A 394 -7.89 -20.81 -20.98
C TYR A 394 -8.38 -19.49 -21.59
N TYR A 395 -9.60 -19.11 -21.23
CA TYR A 395 -10.29 -17.93 -21.73
C TYR A 395 -10.55 -17.02 -20.54
N GLY A 396 -10.28 -15.74 -20.67
CA GLY A 396 -10.64 -14.72 -19.69
C GLY A 396 -12.15 -14.47 -19.62
N ILE A 397 -12.55 -13.33 -19.05
CA ILE A 397 -13.96 -12.99 -18.80
C ILE A 397 -14.18 -11.53 -19.14
N GLU A 398 -14.94 -11.32 -20.21
CA GLU A 398 -15.20 -10.02 -20.83
C GLU A 398 -16.70 -9.74 -20.99
N ARG A 399 -17.09 -8.47 -21.21
CA ARG A 399 -18.50 -8.00 -21.27
C ARG A 399 -19.26 -8.49 -22.51
N THR A 400 -19.43 -9.80 -22.57
CA THR A 400 -19.81 -10.57 -23.75
C THR A 400 -20.99 -11.50 -23.47
N PRO A 401 -21.81 -11.84 -24.47
CA PRO A 401 -22.95 -12.74 -24.29
C PRO A 401 -22.47 -14.20 -24.37
N TYR A 402 -22.86 -15.04 -23.42
CA TYR A 402 -22.43 -16.44 -23.38
C TYR A 402 -23.48 -17.37 -24.01
N ILE A 403 -23.05 -18.36 -24.80
CA ILE A 403 -23.91 -19.48 -25.21
C ILE A 403 -24.33 -20.23 -23.93
N ASN A 404 -25.63 -20.22 -23.64
CA ASN A 404 -26.21 -20.54 -22.34
C ASN A 404 -27.12 -21.77 -22.35
N GLU A 405 -27.93 -21.91 -23.40
CA GLU A 405 -28.83 -23.04 -23.62
C GLU A 405 -28.78 -23.47 -25.10
N VAL A 406 -28.75 -24.78 -25.36
CA VAL A 406 -28.75 -25.38 -26.70
C VAL A 406 -29.70 -26.58 -26.74
N GLU A 407 -30.68 -26.53 -27.64
CA GLU A 407 -31.60 -27.63 -27.94
C GLU A 407 -31.40 -28.05 -29.40
N ALA A 408 -30.76 -29.20 -29.61
CA ALA A 408 -30.50 -29.76 -30.94
C ALA A 408 -31.59 -30.73 -31.44
N TRP A 409 -32.56 -31.11 -30.59
CA TRP A 409 -33.56 -32.13 -30.94
C TRP A 409 -34.90 -31.95 -30.22
N THR A 410 -35.98 -31.78 -30.97
CA THR A 410 -37.34 -31.89 -30.42
C THR A 410 -38.28 -32.71 -31.31
N THR A 411 -39.52 -32.91 -30.82
CA THR A 411 -40.57 -33.64 -31.56
C THR A 411 -41.78 -32.79 -31.96
N THR A 412 -41.92 -31.56 -31.44
CA THR A 412 -42.86 -30.51 -31.90
C THR A 412 -42.51 -29.15 -31.25
N GLY A 413 -42.04 -28.15 -31.98
CA GLY A 413 -41.80 -26.82 -31.43
C GLY A 413 -41.55 -25.71 -32.46
N THR A 414 -40.83 -24.67 -32.01
CA THR A 414 -39.59 -24.29 -32.69
C THR A 414 -38.63 -25.45 -32.47
N ASP A 415 -38.13 -26.05 -33.54
CA ASP A 415 -37.73 -27.46 -33.47
C ASP A 415 -36.28 -27.64 -32.95
N GLU A 416 -35.43 -26.61 -33.10
CA GLU A 416 -34.06 -26.48 -32.57
C GLU A 416 -33.74 -25.00 -32.22
N PHE A 417 -32.83 -24.73 -31.25
CA PHE A 417 -32.33 -23.37 -30.98
C PHE A 417 -30.97 -23.30 -30.26
N ILE A 418 -30.32 -22.14 -30.38
CA ILE A 418 -29.19 -21.68 -29.55
C ILE A 418 -29.64 -20.41 -28.81
N GLU A 419 -29.35 -20.32 -27.52
CA GLU A 419 -29.57 -19.13 -26.71
C GLU A 419 -28.25 -18.50 -26.23
N LEU A 420 -28.19 -17.18 -26.33
CA LEU A 420 -27.19 -16.35 -25.66
C LEU A 420 -27.79 -15.68 -24.41
N PHE A 421 -27.05 -15.68 -23.30
CA PHE A 421 -27.37 -14.98 -22.06
C PHE A 421 -26.42 -13.81 -21.83
N ASN A 422 -26.96 -12.68 -21.36
CA ASN A 422 -26.21 -11.56 -20.81
C ASN A 422 -26.31 -11.60 -19.27
N PRO A 423 -25.23 -11.97 -18.56
CA PRO A 423 -25.22 -11.98 -17.10
C PRO A 423 -25.07 -10.59 -16.47
N TYR A 424 -24.67 -9.58 -17.26
CA TYR A 424 -24.36 -8.23 -16.79
C TYR A 424 -25.62 -7.37 -16.57
N ASP A 425 -25.46 -6.32 -15.78
CA ASP A 425 -26.50 -5.31 -15.47
C ASP A 425 -26.64 -4.22 -16.56
N THR A 426 -25.74 -4.21 -17.53
CA THR A 426 -25.75 -3.36 -18.72
C THR A 426 -26.27 -4.14 -19.95
N GLU A 427 -26.90 -3.44 -20.90
CA GLU A 427 -27.26 -4.03 -22.20
C GLU A 427 -26.00 -4.19 -23.06
N ILE A 428 -25.75 -5.40 -23.57
CA ILE A 428 -24.65 -5.64 -24.52
C ILE A 428 -24.99 -4.96 -25.85
N PRO A 429 -24.21 -3.95 -26.29
CA PRO A 429 -24.59 -3.07 -27.39
C PRO A 429 -24.32 -3.68 -28.77
N ASN A 430 -25.06 -3.19 -29.76
CA ASN A 430 -24.83 -3.48 -31.16
C ASN A 430 -23.55 -2.80 -31.68
N THR A 431 -22.43 -3.51 -31.59
CA THR A 431 -21.13 -3.11 -32.16
C THR A 431 -20.90 -3.59 -33.59
N GLY A 432 -21.64 -4.61 -34.05
CA GLY A 432 -21.56 -5.14 -35.41
C GLY A 432 -22.20 -6.51 -35.59
N ASP A 433 -21.76 -7.24 -36.61
CA ASP A 433 -22.24 -8.57 -36.97
C ASP A 433 -21.42 -9.65 -36.23
N TRP A 434 -21.92 -10.09 -35.07
CA TRP A 434 -21.34 -11.22 -34.31
C TRP A 434 -21.55 -12.55 -35.07
N THR A 435 -20.78 -13.59 -34.75
CA THR A 435 -20.93 -14.91 -35.40
C THR A 435 -20.82 -16.10 -34.45
N ILE A 436 -21.60 -17.14 -34.73
CA ILE A 436 -21.43 -18.49 -34.15
C ILE A 436 -21.04 -19.42 -35.30
N THR A 437 -20.01 -20.25 -35.13
CA THR A 437 -19.66 -21.31 -36.09
C THR A 437 -19.73 -22.69 -35.50
N LEU A 438 -20.09 -23.65 -36.35
CA LEU A 438 -20.31 -25.07 -36.08
C LEU A 438 -19.89 -25.90 -37.32
N ASP A 439 -20.09 -27.22 -37.33
CA ASP A 439 -19.53 -28.14 -38.35
C ASP A 439 -18.00 -28.01 -38.47
N GLY A 440 -17.30 -27.74 -37.36
CA GLY A 440 -15.84 -27.50 -37.34
C GLY A 440 -15.43 -26.28 -38.17
N ASP A 441 -16.04 -25.12 -37.88
CA ASP A 441 -15.83 -23.83 -38.54
C ASP A 441 -16.27 -23.78 -40.02
N THR A 442 -17.18 -24.66 -40.45
CA THR A 442 -17.67 -24.70 -41.84
C THR A 442 -19.11 -24.23 -42.06
N THR A 443 -19.94 -24.23 -41.00
CA THR A 443 -21.25 -23.59 -40.98
C THR A 443 -21.19 -22.34 -40.10
N THR A 444 -21.79 -21.23 -40.55
CA THR A 444 -21.77 -19.93 -39.87
C THR A 444 -23.19 -19.39 -39.69
N ILE A 445 -23.55 -19.07 -38.46
CA ILE A 445 -24.72 -18.26 -38.10
C ILE A 445 -24.19 -16.84 -37.87
N THR A 446 -24.75 -15.86 -38.60
CA THR A 446 -24.44 -14.44 -38.38
C THR A 446 -25.52 -13.83 -37.51
N LEU A 447 -25.14 -13.00 -36.54
CA LEU A 447 -26.02 -12.33 -35.59
C LEU A 447 -26.02 -10.82 -35.89
N PRO A 448 -26.71 -10.38 -36.98
CA PRO A 448 -26.55 -9.03 -37.51
C PRO A 448 -27.15 -7.99 -36.56
N GLY A 449 -26.28 -7.24 -35.91
CA GLY A 449 -26.66 -6.24 -34.93
C GLY A 449 -27.26 -6.83 -33.65
N LEU A 450 -26.58 -7.84 -33.10
CA LEU A 450 -26.89 -8.43 -31.80
C LEU A 450 -27.08 -7.34 -30.72
N THR A 451 -28.07 -7.53 -29.84
CA THR A 451 -28.29 -6.67 -28.67
C THR A 451 -28.98 -7.52 -27.62
N VAL A 452 -28.38 -7.62 -26.43
CA VAL A 452 -28.87 -8.50 -25.36
C VAL A 452 -29.10 -7.64 -24.11
N PRO A 453 -30.35 -7.41 -23.68
CA PRO A 453 -30.65 -6.60 -22.52
C PRO A 453 -29.95 -7.11 -21.25
N ALA A 454 -29.76 -6.22 -20.27
CA ALA A 454 -29.27 -6.57 -18.94
C ALA A 454 -30.04 -7.74 -18.31
N GLY A 455 -29.32 -8.75 -17.79
CA GLY A 455 -29.91 -10.00 -17.27
C GLY A 455 -30.80 -10.75 -18.29
N GLY A 456 -30.57 -10.51 -19.59
CA GLY A 456 -31.47 -10.85 -20.68
C GLY A 456 -30.95 -11.95 -21.60
N TYR A 457 -31.83 -12.38 -22.51
CA TYR A 457 -31.62 -13.56 -23.35
C TYR A 457 -31.87 -13.22 -24.82
N PHE A 458 -31.07 -13.81 -25.72
CA PHE A 458 -31.23 -13.70 -27.16
C PHE A 458 -31.25 -15.10 -27.80
N VAL A 459 -32.41 -15.49 -28.29
CA VAL A 459 -32.65 -16.84 -28.85
C VAL A 459 -32.57 -16.79 -30.38
N ILE A 460 -31.72 -17.65 -30.95
CA ILE A 460 -31.67 -17.97 -32.38
C ILE A 460 -32.28 -19.35 -32.59
N ALA A 461 -33.36 -19.43 -33.36
CA ALA A 461 -34.05 -20.70 -33.64
C ALA A 461 -34.20 -20.95 -35.15
N ASP A 462 -34.55 -22.18 -35.50
CA ASP A 462 -34.86 -22.56 -36.89
C ASP A 462 -36.15 -21.90 -37.44
N GLN A 463 -37.10 -21.64 -36.55
CA GLN A 463 -38.47 -21.22 -36.84
C GLN A 463 -38.93 -20.06 -35.94
N ALA A 464 -40.03 -19.41 -36.35
CA ALA A 464 -40.63 -18.31 -35.61
C ALA A 464 -41.40 -18.80 -34.36
N GLY A 465 -40.84 -18.58 -33.18
CA GLY A 465 -41.46 -18.91 -31.89
C GLY A 465 -41.94 -17.70 -31.08
N ALA A 466 -42.46 -17.98 -29.87
CA ALA A 466 -42.47 -16.98 -28.81
C ALA A 466 -41.05 -16.90 -28.20
N ARG A 467 -40.61 -15.71 -27.77
CA ARG A 467 -39.26 -15.44 -27.26
C ARG A 467 -38.08 -15.62 -28.23
N VAL A 468 -38.29 -16.13 -29.45
CA VAL A 468 -37.28 -16.15 -30.51
C VAL A 468 -36.95 -14.72 -30.97
N ASN A 469 -35.67 -14.34 -30.93
CA ASN A 469 -35.15 -13.04 -31.38
C ASN A 469 -34.78 -13.10 -32.87
N GLN A 470 -34.08 -14.18 -33.28
CA GLN A 470 -33.60 -14.39 -34.64
C GLN A 470 -34.05 -15.75 -35.19
N ILE A 471 -34.31 -15.80 -36.50
CA ILE A 471 -34.59 -17.03 -37.24
C ILE A 471 -33.42 -17.27 -38.19
N ASP A 472 -32.72 -18.39 -38.05
CA ASP A 472 -31.65 -18.81 -38.97
C ASP A 472 -31.78 -20.30 -39.29
N THR A 473 -31.84 -20.65 -40.58
CA THR A 473 -31.94 -22.04 -41.04
C THR A 473 -30.66 -22.85 -40.82
N ASN A 474 -29.54 -22.20 -40.51
CA ASN A 474 -28.28 -22.89 -40.23
C ASN A 474 -28.28 -23.59 -38.87
N ILE A 475 -29.28 -23.33 -38.01
CA ILE A 475 -29.56 -24.08 -36.78
C ILE A 475 -29.87 -25.57 -37.07
N ASN A 476 -30.45 -25.91 -38.23
CA ASN A 476 -30.75 -27.29 -38.68
C ASN A 476 -29.50 -28.18 -38.95
N ASN A 477 -28.31 -27.76 -38.54
CA ASN A 477 -27.08 -28.55 -38.68
C ASN A 477 -26.51 -29.00 -37.32
N LEU A 478 -27.11 -28.58 -36.19
CA LEU A 478 -26.72 -29.04 -34.84
C LEU A 478 -26.80 -30.58 -34.72
N ASP A 479 -25.81 -31.20 -34.07
CA ASP A 479 -25.79 -32.65 -33.83
C ASP A 479 -26.45 -33.01 -32.48
N ASP A 480 -27.46 -33.89 -32.50
CA ASP A 480 -28.06 -34.58 -31.32
C ASP A 480 -27.00 -35.08 -30.30
N GLY A 481 -25.81 -35.44 -30.79
CA GLY A 481 -24.69 -35.97 -30.04
C GLY A 481 -23.82 -34.91 -29.34
N GLY A 482 -23.91 -33.65 -29.73
CA GLY A 482 -23.10 -32.54 -29.24
C GLY A 482 -21.85 -32.25 -30.08
N GLU A 483 -21.68 -31.00 -30.48
CA GLU A 483 -20.54 -30.52 -31.27
C GLU A 483 -19.88 -29.27 -30.66
N GLU A 484 -18.79 -28.80 -31.28
CA GLU A 484 -18.07 -27.58 -30.91
C GLU A 484 -18.75 -26.36 -31.53
N LEU A 485 -19.14 -25.41 -30.69
CA LEU A 485 -19.65 -24.09 -31.07
C LEU A 485 -18.59 -23.03 -30.73
N ILE A 486 -18.23 -22.20 -31.71
CA ILE A 486 -17.32 -21.07 -31.52
C ILE A 486 -18.09 -19.77 -31.66
N LEU A 487 -18.23 -19.02 -30.56
CA LEU A 487 -18.75 -17.65 -30.57
C LEU A 487 -17.60 -16.67 -30.86
N ARG A 488 -17.86 -15.71 -31.74
CA ARG A 488 -16.96 -14.59 -32.05
C ARG A 488 -17.68 -13.25 -32.02
N ASP A 489 -16.93 -12.25 -31.61
CA ASP A 489 -17.35 -10.85 -31.59
C ASP A 489 -17.55 -10.27 -33.01
N SER A 490 -17.85 -8.97 -33.09
CA SER A 490 -17.95 -8.23 -34.36
C SER A 490 -16.62 -8.00 -35.09
N SER A 491 -15.48 -8.26 -34.46
CA SER A 491 -14.12 -8.11 -35.01
C SER A 491 -13.58 -9.43 -35.58
N GLY A 492 -14.12 -10.57 -35.14
CA GLY A 492 -13.65 -11.92 -35.43
C GLY A 492 -12.79 -12.56 -34.32
N ASN A 493 -12.68 -11.92 -33.15
CA ASN A 493 -12.04 -12.46 -31.96
C ASN A 493 -12.87 -13.59 -31.35
N VAL A 494 -12.23 -14.56 -30.69
CA VAL A 494 -12.91 -15.73 -30.11
C VAL A 494 -13.33 -15.45 -28.67
N VAL A 495 -14.64 -15.49 -28.42
CA VAL A 495 -15.26 -15.22 -27.12
C VAL A 495 -15.49 -16.52 -26.33
N GLN A 496 -15.93 -17.58 -27.02
CA GLN A 496 -16.28 -18.86 -26.40
C GLN A 496 -15.98 -20.02 -27.36
N VAL A 497 -15.44 -21.13 -26.87
CA VAL A 497 -15.21 -22.38 -27.64
C VAL A 497 -15.75 -23.55 -26.83
N THR A 498 -17.03 -23.86 -27.01
CA THR A 498 -17.78 -24.70 -26.08
C THR A 498 -18.36 -25.92 -26.79
N ASN A 499 -18.34 -27.08 -26.13
CA ASN A 499 -19.07 -28.27 -26.61
C ASN A 499 -20.25 -28.55 -25.68
N TYR A 500 -21.46 -28.41 -26.19
CA TYR A 500 -22.70 -28.47 -25.41
C TYR A 500 -23.12 -29.88 -24.96
N GLY A 501 -22.45 -30.93 -25.46
CA GLY A 501 -22.80 -32.31 -25.16
C GLY A 501 -24.11 -32.77 -25.82
N SER A 502 -24.56 -33.97 -25.48
CA SER A 502 -25.62 -34.65 -26.25
C SER A 502 -27.04 -34.19 -25.90
N ALA A 503 -27.50 -33.09 -26.52
CA ALA A 503 -28.88 -32.60 -26.45
C ALA A 503 -29.84 -33.50 -27.25
N ASN A 504 -30.30 -34.61 -26.63
CA ASN A 504 -31.17 -35.60 -27.28
C ASN A 504 -32.38 -35.97 -26.41
N GLN A 505 -33.48 -36.39 -27.06
CA GLN A 505 -34.73 -36.88 -26.43
C GLN A 505 -35.71 -35.82 -25.85
N ASN A 506 -35.66 -34.57 -26.36
CA ASN A 506 -36.29 -33.35 -25.82
C ASN A 506 -35.69 -32.93 -24.45
N ASP A 507 -34.42 -33.25 -24.25
CA ASP A 507 -33.62 -32.76 -23.14
C ASP A 507 -32.63 -31.72 -23.67
N THR A 508 -32.82 -30.45 -23.26
CA THR A 508 -31.94 -29.32 -23.59
C THR A 508 -30.59 -29.47 -22.87
N CYS A 509 -29.54 -28.83 -23.39
CA CYS A 509 -28.29 -28.65 -22.66
C CYS A 509 -28.18 -27.19 -22.19
N SER A 510 -27.93 -26.96 -20.90
CA SER A 510 -27.82 -25.60 -20.34
C SER A 510 -26.72 -25.47 -19.27
N LEU A 511 -26.14 -24.27 -19.16
CA LEU A 511 -25.11 -23.95 -18.17
C LEU A 511 -25.70 -23.59 -16.79
N ASN A 512 -24.92 -23.79 -15.74
CA ASN A 512 -25.23 -23.26 -14.39
C ASN A 512 -24.55 -21.90 -14.21
N ASP A 513 -23.22 -21.88 -14.31
CA ASP A 513 -22.41 -20.67 -14.44
C ASP A 513 -21.98 -20.54 -15.92
N PRO A 514 -22.20 -19.38 -16.59
CA PRO A 514 -21.82 -19.21 -17.99
C PRO A 514 -20.31 -19.02 -18.22
N ARG A 515 -19.52 -18.73 -17.17
CA ARG A 515 -18.07 -18.49 -17.26
C ARG A 515 -17.26 -19.77 -17.48
N PRO A 516 -15.99 -19.65 -17.94
CA PRO A 516 -15.04 -20.77 -17.91
C PRO A 516 -14.85 -21.32 -16.49
N ILE A 517 -15.14 -22.61 -16.29
CA ILE A 517 -15.08 -23.31 -14.99
C ILE A 517 -14.25 -24.60 -15.07
N PRO A 518 -12.98 -24.55 -15.54
CA PRO A 518 -12.15 -25.73 -15.79
C PRO A 518 -11.83 -26.60 -14.56
N LEU A 519 -12.03 -26.09 -13.33
CA LEU A 519 -11.82 -26.85 -12.09
C LEU A 519 -13.00 -27.76 -11.72
N SER A 520 -14.23 -27.41 -12.12
CA SER A 520 -15.41 -28.28 -11.97
C SER A 520 -15.83 -28.97 -13.28
N ALA A 521 -15.36 -28.48 -14.43
CA ALA A 521 -15.52 -29.08 -15.77
C ALA A 521 -14.24 -29.80 -16.24
N SER A 522 -13.60 -29.31 -17.31
CA SER A 522 -12.31 -29.77 -17.84
C SER A 522 -11.53 -28.59 -18.41
N ALA A 523 -10.21 -28.53 -18.21
CA ALA A 523 -9.38 -27.53 -18.90
C ALA A 523 -9.48 -27.59 -20.43
N SER A 524 -9.82 -28.76 -21.00
CA SER A 524 -10.01 -28.95 -22.45
C SER A 524 -11.41 -28.59 -22.98
N ASN A 525 -12.36 -28.29 -22.09
CA ASN A 525 -13.73 -27.80 -22.39
C ASN A 525 -14.27 -27.21 -21.07
N PRO A 526 -13.99 -25.93 -20.77
CA PRO A 526 -14.22 -25.38 -19.44
C PRO A 526 -15.69 -25.10 -19.11
N TRP A 527 -16.65 -25.42 -19.97
CA TRP A 527 -18.07 -25.16 -19.75
C TRP A 527 -18.82 -26.41 -19.26
N ASN A 528 -19.43 -26.34 -18.07
CA ASN A 528 -20.13 -27.48 -17.43
C ASN A 528 -21.60 -27.57 -17.88
N TRP A 529 -21.82 -28.19 -19.04
CA TRP A 529 -23.17 -28.40 -19.59
C TRP A 529 -23.97 -29.47 -18.85
N ALA A 530 -25.19 -29.12 -18.43
CA ALA A 530 -26.14 -30.05 -17.83
C ALA A 530 -27.32 -30.34 -18.76
N ILE A 531 -27.69 -31.61 -18.86
CA ILE A 531 -28.84 -32.09 -19.64
C ILE A 531 -30.11 -31.94 -18.79
N ASN A 532 -31.09 -31.17 -19.28
CA ASN A 532 -32.34 -30.82 -18.58
C ASN A 532 -33.57 -31.21 -19.41
N SER A 533 -34.53 -31.93 -18.82
CA SER A 533 -35.69 -32.50 -19.55
C SER A 533 -36.84 -31.52 -19.84
N SER A 534 -36.52 -30.24 -20.05
CA SER A 534 -37.42 -29.16 -20.45
C SER A 534 -36.60 -27.92 -20.78
N ASN A 535 -36.76 -27.37 -21.98
CA ASN A 535 -36.13 -26.10 -22.35
C ASN A 535 -36.64 -24.90 -21.56
N THR A 536 -35.79 -23.87 -21.45
CA THR A 536 -36.05 -22.62 -20.72
C THR A 536 -36.17 -21.38 -21.61
N ILE A 537 -35.70 -21.47 -22.87
CA ILE A 537 -35.97 -20.58 -24.03
C ILE A 537 -36.47 -19.16 -23.67
N GLY A 538 -35.52 -18.26 -23.52
CA GLY A 538 -35.68 -16.85 -23.19
C GLY A 538 -35.98 -16.60 -21.72
N ALA A 539 -35.52 -17.45 -20.80
CA ALA A 539 -35.68 -17.34 -19.35
C ALA A 539 -34.60 -18.14 -18.59
N GLU A 540 -34.51 -17.89 -17.28
CA GLU A 540 -33.54 -18.51 -16.34
C GLU A 540 -33.55 -20.06 -16.40
N ASN A 541 -32.36 -20.66 -16.54
CA ASN A 541 -32.19 -22.10 -16.72
C ASN A 541 -32.66 -22.90 -15.50
N SER A 542 -33.21 -24.09 -15.72
CA SER A 542 -33.68 -24.96 -14.62
C SER A 542 -32.56 -25.50 -13.71
N ASN A 543 -31.30 -25.37 -14.12
CA ASN A 543 -30.10 -25.70 -13.33
C ASN A 543 -29.34 -24.45 -12.81
N PHE A 544 -29.81 -23.24 -13.09
CA PHE A 544 -29.19 -22.00 -12.62
C PHE A 544 -29.26 -21.93 -11.08
N ASN A 545 -28.11 -22.02 -10.42
CA ASN A 545 -28.03 -21.99 -8.96
C ASN A 545 -26.72 -21.36 -8.46
N PRO A 546 -26.73 -20.03 -8.22
CA PRO A 546 -25.60 -19.31 -7.62
C PRO A 546 -25.10 -19.88 -6.27
N THR A 547 -25.96 -20.59 -5.53
CA THR A 547 -25.61 -21.17 -4.21
C THR A 547 -24.77 -22.45 -4.28
N VAL A 548 -24.29 -22.86 -5.47
CA VAL A 548 -23.38 -24.00 -5.66
C VAL A 548 -21.93 -23.65 -5.28
N GLY A 549 -21.52 -22.39 -5.48
CA GLY A 549 -20.14 -21.93 -5.27
C GLY A 549 -19.81 -21.59 -3.82
N SER A 550 -18.57 -21.18 -3.59
CA SER A 550 -18.09 -20.84 -2.24
C SER A 550 -18.58 -19.50 -1.70
N ASP A 551 -19.08 -18.60 -2.56
CA ASP A 551 -19.05 -17.15 -2.30
C ASP A 551 -20.42 -16.55 -1.95
N GLY A 552 -21.30 -17.36 -1.36
CA GLY A 552 -22.59 -16.91 -0.80
C GLY A 552 -23.67 -16.46 -1.80
N TRP A 553 -23.31 -16.29 -3.08
CA TRP A 553 -24.17 -15.71 -4.11
C TRP A 553 -25.59 -16.30 -4.17
N THR A 554 -26.57 -15.41 -4.32
CA THR A 554 -27.99 -15.76 -4.41
C THR A 554 -28.57 -15.32 -5.76
N VAL A 555 -29.74 -15.84 -6.15
CA VAL A 555 -30.46 -15.35 -7.35
C VAL A 555 -30.80 -13.85 -7.35
N VAL A 556 -30.61 -13.14 -6.22
CA VAL A 556 -30.78 -11.69 -6.11
C VAL A 556 -29.43 -10.95 -6.22
N THR A 557 -28.34 -11.53 -5.71
CA THR A 557 -27.01 -10.90 -5.63
C THR A 557 -26.03 -11.36 -6.71
N GLN A 558 -26.34 -12.42 -7.44
CA GLN A 558 -25.45 -13.08 -8.42
C GLN A 558 -24.91 -12.19 -9.55
N ALA A 559 -25.63 -11.11 -9.91
CA ALA A 559 -25.19 -10.17 -10.95
C ALA A 559 -23.83 -9.53 -10.59
N ASN A 560 -23.63 -9.20 -9.30
CA ASN A 560 -22.39 -8.63 -8.78
C ASN A 560 -21.21 -9.62 -8.86
N SER A 561 -21.46 -10.92 -9.08
CA SER A 561 -20.40 -11.89 -9.32
C SER A 561 -19.80 -11.80 -10.73
N PHE A 562 -20.49 -11.14 -11.66
CA PHE A 562 -20.01 -10.85 -13.02
C PHE A 562 -19.39 -9.45 -13.11
N LEU A 563 -18.67 -9.04 -12.07
CA LEU A 563 -17.88 -7.82 -12.12
C LEU A 563 -16.74 -8.01 -13.13
N VAL A 564 -16.91 -7.37 -14.28
CA VAL A 564 -15.94 -7.29 -15.37
C VAL A 564 -15.70 -5.80 -15.55
N ALA A 565 -14.58 -5.32 -14.99
CA ALA A 565 -14.37 -3.91 -14.76
C ALA A 565 -13.81 -3.18 -16.00
N ASN A 566 -12.93 -3.85 -16.75
CA ASN A 566 -12.16 -3.34 -17.89
C ASN A 566 -11.41 -2.06 -17.52
N ARG A 567 -10.83 -2.07 -16.31
CA ARG A 567 -10.26 -0.91 -15.63
C ARG A 567 -9.22 -1.38 -14.63
N ARG A 568 -8.31 -0.49 -14.25
CA ARG A 568 -7.29 -0.79 -13.25
C ARG A 568 -7.90 -1.10 -11.87
N PHE A 569 -7.19 -1.88 -11.08
CA PHE A 569 -7.57 -2.14 -9.70
C PHE A 569 -7.30 -0.90 -8.83
N SER A 570 -8.35 -0.22 -8.36
CA SER A 570 -8.16 0.87 -7.37
C SER A 570 -7.48 0.36 -6.10
N ASN A 571 -7.76 -0.88 -5.68
CA ASN A 571 -7.19 -1.50 -4.47
C ASN A 571 -7.04 -3.03 -4.62
N ILE A 572 -6.19 -3.64 -3.77
CA ILE A 572 -5.85 -5.08 -3.91
C ILE A 572 -7.01 -5.99 -3.48
N GLY A 573 -7.96 -5.49 -2.70
CA GLY A 573 -9.19 -6.20 -2.33
C GLY A 573 -10.04 -6.61 -3.53
N TYR A 574 -9.98 -5.86 -4.64
CA TYR A 574 -10.68 -6.23 -5.88
C TYR A 574 -10.23 -7.58 -6.49
N LEU A 575 -9.05 -8.13 -6.15
CA LEU A 575 -8.68 -9.50 -6.54
C LEU A 575 -9.70 -10.55 -6.06
N GLY A 576 -10.42 -10.28 -4.97
CA GLY A 576 -11.46 -11.15 -4.44
C GLY A 576 -12.61 -11.41 -5.42
N PHE A 577 -12.90 -10.50 -6.36
CA PHE A 577 -13.98 -10.68 -7.35
C PHE A 577 -13.56 -11.55 -8.55
N ILE A 578 -12.26 -11.67 -8.81
CA ILE A 578 -11.71 -12.44 -9.93
C ILE A 578 -12.12 -13.90 -9.84
N HIS A 579 -12.90 -14.38 -10.82
CA HIS A 579 -13.36 -15.76 -10.90
C HIS A 579 -12.18 -16.75 -10.93
N LYS A 580 -12.19 -17.80 -10.10
CA LYS A 580 -11.07 -18.77 -10.02
C LYS A 580 -11.22 -20.00 -10.91
N GLY A 581 -12.24 -20.06 -11.76
CA GLY A 581 -12.48 -21.23 -12.62
C GLY A 581 -13.25 -22.38 -11.97
N SER A 582 -14.02 -22.11 -10.91
CA SER A 582 -15.02 -23.01 -10.32
C SER A 582 -16.39 -22.33 -10.34
N GLU A 583 -17.48 -23.09 -10.45
CA GLU A 583 -18.85 -22.54 -10.43
C GLU A 583 -19.07 -21.57 -9.27
N TRP A 584 -19.53 -20.36 -9.59
CA TRP A 584 -19.93 -19.31 -8.64
C TRP A 584 -18.88 -18.99 -7.58
N SER A 585 -17.60 -19.00 -7.98
CA SER A 585 -16.46 -18.98 -7.07
C SER A 585 -15.27 -18.18 -7.62
N SER A 586 -14.85 -17.17 -6.88
CA SER A 586 -13.74 -16.25 -7.13
C SER A 586 -12.54 -16.49 -6.21
N THR A 587 -11.45 -15.75 -6.39
CA THR A 587 -10.26 -15.74 -5.50
C THR A 587 -10.70 -15.47 -4.06
N ARG A 588 -9.91 -15.93 -3.07
CA ARG A 588 -10.13 -15.61 -1.66
C ARG A 588 -8.94 -14.89 -1.09
N VAL A 589 -9.20 -13.92 -0.22
CA VAL A 589 -8.22 -13.10 0.48
C VAL A 589 -8.52 -13.24 1.97
N GLY A 590 -7.86 -14.20 2.64
CA GLY A 590 -8.07 -14.57 4.06
C GLY A 590 -8.67 -15.99 4.31
N ASP A 591 -8.41 -16.57 5.49
CA ASP A 591 -8.95 -17.87 5.95
C ASP A 591 -10.31 -17.73 6.68
N THR A 592 -11.40 -17.88 5.93
CA THR A 592 -12.74 -18.07 6.52
C THR A 592 -12.76 -19.37 7.37
N PRO A 593 -12.97 -19.32 8.70
CA PRO A 593 -12.66 -20.41 9.63
C PRO A 593 -13.20 -21.81 9.28
N GLY A 594 -12.42 -22.59 8.52
CA GLY A 594 -12.81 -23.94 8.10
C GLY A 594 -11.90 -24.67 7.11
N TYR A 595 -11.04 -23.97 6.35
CA TYR A 595 -10.21 -24.58 5.31
C TYR A 595 -8.76 -24.07 5.34
N PRO A 596 -7.78 -24.88 5.81
CA PRO A 596 -6.43 -24.37 6.06
C PRO A 596 -5.69 -24.01 4.77
N ILE A 597 -5.39 -22.71 4.63
CA ILE A 597 -4.40 -22.08 3.73
C ILE A 597 -4.71 -22.14 2.22
N VAL A 598 -5.08 -20.99 1.64
CA VAL A 598 -4.99 -20.60 0.21
C VAL A 598 -5.23 -19.08 0.12
N TYR A 599 -4.24 -18.19 0.11
CA TYR A 599 -2.82 -18.32 -0.31
C TYR A 599 -1.92 -17.48 0.60
N PRO A 600 -0.83 -18.03 1.18
CA PRO A 600 -0.15 -17.39 2.32
C PRO A 600 0.56 -16.08 1.94
N ASP A 601 1.24 -16.06 0.80
CA ASP A 601 2.20 -15.00 0.46
C ASP A 601 1.73 -14.13 -0.73
N LEU A 602 0.47 -14.29 -1.20
CA LEU A 602 0.04 -13.70 -2.49
C LEU A 602 0.07 -12.16 -2.50
N LEU A 603 -0.27 -11.53 -1.38
CA LEU A 603 -0.22 -10.07 -1.23
C LEU A 603 1.21 -9.53 -1.01
N ASP A 604 2.18 -10.40 -0.76
CA ASP A 604 3.60 -10.04 -0.69
C ASP A 604 4.16 -9.81 -2.11
N TYR A 605 3.70 -10.59 -3.10
CA TYR A 605 4.21 -10.57 -4.48
C TYR A 605 3.37 -9.78 -5.50
N ILE A 606 2.16 -9.31 -5.15
CA ILE A 606 1.30 -8.48 -6.00
C ILE A 606 1.07 -7.10 -5.37
N THR A 607 1.20 -6.02 -6.15
CA THR A 607 0.75 -4.66 -5.79
C THR A 607 -0.23 -4.12 -6.85
N VAL A 608 -0.98 -3.07 -6.47
CA VAL A 608 -1.89 -2.34 -7.37
C VAL A 608 -1.76 -0.83 -7.23
N THR A 609 -1.37 -0.34 -6.05
CA THR A 609 -0.69 0.94 -5.95
C THR A 609 0.51 0.90 -6.86
N ASP A 610 0.66 1.94 -7.68
CA ASP A 610 1.99 2.40 -8.03
C ASP A 610 2.69 2.78 -6.72
N PRO A 611 3.93 2.31 -6.45
CA PRO A 611 4.70 2.82 -5.32
C PRO A 611 4.87 4.37 -5.34
N SER A 612 4.79 4.98 -6.52
CA SER A 612 3.94 6.13 -6.87
C SER A 612 4.04 7.41 -6.04
N MET A 613 5.26 7.87 -5.78
CA MET A 613 5.60 9.29 -5.56
C MET A 613 6.66 9.81 -6.53
N ASP A 614 7.29 8.88 -7.23
CA ASP A 614 8.73 8.83 -7.32
C ASP A 614 9.20 8.48 -8.74
N SER A 615 8.53 7.51 -9.41
CA SER A 615 8.36 7.22 -10.86
C SER A 615 8.99 5.91 -11.37
N ILE A 616 8.30 4.74 -11.34
CA ILE A 616 8.79 3.54 -12.04
C ILE A 616 8.66 3.75 -13.55
N ASP A 617 9.74 3.35 -14.21
CA ASP A 617 9.71 2.49 -15.37
C ASP A 617 8.92 1.20 -15.10
N ASN A 618 7.59 1.33 -15.13
CA ASN A 618 6.61 0.25 -15.08
C ASN A 618 6.54 -0.50 -16.44
N ASP A 619 7.29 -0.05 -17.44
CA ASP A 619 7.08 -0.37 -18.85
C ASP A 619 8.27 -1.05 -19.57
N GLY A 620 9.49 -0.52 -19.45
CA GLY A 620 10.71 -1.34 -19.27
C GLY A 620 11.99 -0.97 -20.05
N ASP A 621 12.81 -0.01 -19.59
CA ASP A 621 14.13 0.38 -20.13
C ASP A 621 15.34 0.71 -19.17
N GLY A 622 15.30 1.46 -18.04
CA GLY A 622 16.41 1.83 -17.05
C GLY A 622 17.38 3.16 -16.82
N ASP A 623 17.43 4.50 -16.37
CA ASP A 623 16.83 5.91 -16.03
C ASP A 623 15.75 6.51 -14.96
N ILE A 624 15.38 6.06 -13.71
CA ILE A 624 14.09 6.39 -12.95
C ILE A 624 14.23 7.38 -11.76
N ASP A 625 13.20 7.57 -10.91
CA ASP A 625 13.13 8.50 -9.77
C ASP A 625 13.55 9.89 -10.28
N SER A 626 14.70 10.36 -9.80
CA SER A 626 15.38 11.56 -10.29
C SER A 626 16.75 11.22 -10.92
N ILE A 627 16.75 10.16 -11.74
CA ILE A 627 17.82 9.47 -12.52
C ILE A 627 18.50 8.26 -11.82
N ASP A 628 17.93 7.03 -11.82
CA ASP A 628 18.55 5.68 -11.71
C ASP A 628 17.45 4.61 -11.33
N THR A 629 16.75 3.80 -12.18
CA THR A 629 16.86 3.45 -13.62
C THR A 629 15.52 3.04 -14.41
N GLY A 630 14.95 3.89 -15.34
CA GLY A 630 14.22 3.91 -16.68
C GLY A 630 14.80 4.61 -18.02
N TYR A 631 15.74 4.04 -18.84
CA TYR A 631 16.53 4.49 -20.05
C TYR A 631 17.68 3.53 -20.58
N GLN A 632 18.03 2.41 -19.92
CA GLN A 632 19.13 1.43 -20.23
C GLN A 632 18.73 0.26 -21.18
N GLN A 633 18.02 0.43 -22.29
CA GLN A 633 17.71 -0.67 -23.24
C GLN A 633 17.26 -2.02 -22.62
N GLY A 634 16.08 -2.03 -21.99
CA GLY A 634 15.35 -3.22 -21.53
C GLY A 634 15.58 -3.64 -20.08
N ASP A 635 15.05 -2.85 -19.12
CA ASP A 635 15.10 -3.06 -17.66
C ASP A 635 13.65 -2.89 -17.15
N LEU A 636 12.95 -3.96 -16.73
CA LEU A 636 11.46 -3.98 -16.74
C LEU A 636 10.75 -4.14 -15.39
N ASP A 637 11.46 -4.11 -14.26
CA ASP A 637 10.86 -4.31 -12.92
C ASP A 637 11.67 -3.55 -11.85
N GLY A 638 11.65 -2.23 -11.97
CA GLY A 638 12.18 -1.29 -10.99
C GLY A 638 13.58 -0.74 -11.27
N PRO A 639 14.05 0.21 -10.45
CA PRO A 639 13.44 0.63 -9.17
C PRO A 639 12.26 1.62 -9.30
N GLU A 640 11.45 1.76 -8.24
CA GLU A 640 10.84 2.98 -7.61
C GLU A 640 10.47 2.54 -6.16
N TYR A 641 10.29 3.46 -5.20
CA TYR A 641 10.70 3.23 -3.81
C TYR A 641 9.81 3.73 -2.65
N ARG A 642 8.69 4.47 -2.80
CA ARG A 642 8.11 5.26 -1.68
C ARG A 642 6.62 5.63 -1.78
N ILE A 643 5.69 4.85 -1.22
CA ILE A 643 4.34 5.38 -0.97
C ILE A 643 4.38 6.30 0.26
N PRO A 644 4.05 7.60 0.15
CA PRO A 644 4.05 8.50 1.28
C PRO A 644 2.75 8.31 2.08
N GLY A 645 2.81 8.44 3.41
CA GLY A 645 1.61 8.48 4.23
C GLY A 645 0.97 7.14 4.59
N LEU A 646 1.52 5.97 4.18
CA LEU A 646 1.03 4.68 4.66
C LEU A 646 1.09 4.62 6.19
N ILE A 647 0.04 4.05 6.79
CA ILE A 647 -0.08 3.85 8.24
C ILE A 647 0.42 2.46 8.59
N ASN A 648 1.47 2.34 9.41
CA ASN A 648 1.91 1.04 9.91
C ASN A 648 0.91 0.49 10.95
N VAL A 649 0.15 -0.54 10.59
CA VAL A 649 -0.85 -1.15 11.48
C VAL A 649 -0.26 -1.82 12.71
N ASN A 650 1.04 -2.16 12.71
CA ASN A 650 1.72 -2.68 13.90
C ASN A 650 1.84 -1.58 14.97
N THR A 651 2.47 -0.46 14.66
CA THR A 651 2.81 0.58 15.64
C THR A 651 1.75 1.67 15.81
N ALA A 652 0.82 1.84 14.86
CA ALA A 652 -0.24 2.85 14.95
C ALA A 652 -1.15 2.68 16.20
N PRO A 653 -1.46 3.78 16.91
CA PRO A 653 -2.46 3.79 17.97
C PRO A 653 -3.90 3.69 17.41
N THR A 654 -4.86 3.29 18.24
CA THR A 654 -6.25 3.09 17.78
C THR A 654 -6.90 4.38 17.27
N GLU A 655 -6.44 5.55 17.72
CA GLU A 655 -6.86 6.87 17.26
C GLU A 655 -6.39 7.18 15.83
N VAL A 656 -5.24 6.66 15.41
CA VAL A 656 -4.73 6.78 14.03
C VAL A 656 -5.41 5.77 13.12
N LEU A 657 -5.56 4.52 13.58
CA LEU A 657 -6.29 3.48 12.84
C LEU A 657 -7.76 3.88 12.57
N ALA A 658 -8.36 4.70 13.44
CA ALA A 658 -9.72 5.21 13.26
C ALA A 658 -9.88 6.34 12.22
N SER A 659 -8.78 6.76 11.55
CA SER A 659 -8.82 7.68 10.39
C SER A 659 -8.90 6.95 9.03
N LEU A 660 -8.79 5.62 9.03
CA LEU A 660 -8.98 4.82 7.83
C LEU A 660 -10.45 4.90 7.37
N PRO A 661 -10.71 5.01 6.05
CA PRO A 661 -12.06 5.04 5.49
C PRO A 661 -12.80 3.72 5.78
N ASP A 662 -14.12 3.82 5.96
CA ASP A 662 -14.90 2.81 6.68
C ASP A 662 -16.06 2.17 5.91
N GLY A 663 -16.10 2.39 4.59
CA GLY A 663 -17.23 1.99 3.72
C GLY A 663 -18.44 2.91 3.92
N LEU A 664 -18.65 3.83 2.96
CA LEU A 664 -19.84 4.69 2.89
C LEU A 664 -20.11 5.62 4.11
N GLY A 665 -19.07 5.98 4.88
CA GLY A 665 -19.10 7.09 5.85
C GLY A 665 -19.88 6.77 7.14
N GLY A 666 -19.50 5.68 7.80
CA GLY A 666 -20.37 4.88 8.67
C GLY A 666 -20.15 4.92 10.18
N THR A 667 -19.13 5.61 10.71
CA THR A 667 -18.65 5.50 12.12
C THR A 667 -17.94 4.16 12.43
N LEU A 668 -17.65 3.35 11.42
CA LEU A 668 -17.09 2.00 11.52
C LEU A 668 -15.57 1.95 11.65
N GLY A 669 -14.86 3.03 11.29
CA GLY A 669 -13.40 3.13 11.47
C GLY A 669 -12.95 2.84 12.91
N SER A 670 -13.78 3.18 13.91
CA SER A 670 -13.53 2.87 15.33
C SER A 670 -13.59 1.37 15.68
N THR A 671 -14.32 0.56 14.91
CA THR A 671 -14.47 -0.89 15.13
C THR A 671 -13.33 -1.66 14.47
N ILE A 672 -13.04 -1.38 13.20
CA ILE A 672 -11.91 -1.99 12.48
C ILE A 672 -10.59 -1.61 13.18
N ALA A 673 -10.45 -0.34 13.61
CA ALA A 673 -9.33 0.08 14.45
C ALA A 673 -9.23 -0.70 15.76
N SER A 674 -10.36 -1.03 16.42
CA SER A 674 -10.37 -1.87 17.62
C SER A 674 -9.83 -3.27 17.33
N GLU A 675 -10.28 -3.93 16.27
CA GLU A 675 -9.86 -5.30 16.00
C GLU A 675 -8.40 -5.37 15.50
N ILE A 676 -7.96 -4.41 14.67
CA ILE A 676 -6.53 -4.25 14.30
C ILE A 676 -5.67 -3.90 15.53
N PHE A 677 -6.16 -3.10 16.47
CA PHE A 677 -5.40 -2.74 17.68
C PHE A 677 -5.31 -3.87 18.71
N ASN A 678 -6.39 -4.65 18.88
CA ASN A 678 -6.48 -5.75 19.85
C ASN A 678 -6.02 -7.12 19.30
N GLY A 679 -5.79 -7.24 17.99
CA GLY A 679 -5.34 -8.47 17.33
C GLY A 679 -3.93 -8.93 17.72
N ASN A 680 -3.54 -10.10 17.23
CA ASN A 680 -2.30 -10.79 17.62
C ASN A 680 -1.05 -10.24 16.92
N LYS A 681 -0.73 -8.97 17.15
CA LYS A 681 0.49 -8.28 16.67
C LYS A 681 1.78 -9.02 17.08
N PRO A 682 2.86 -8.98 16.28
CA PRO A 682 2.98 -8.26 15.01
C PRO A 682 2.25 -8.95 13.84
N TYR A 683 1.93 -8.16 12.83
CA TYR A 683 1.49 -8.56 11.50
C TYR A 683 2.71 -8.57 10.56
N GLU A 684 2.88 -9.62 9.76
CA GLU A 684 4.06 -9.85 8.92
C GLU A 684 3.87 -9.36 7.47
N SER A 685 2.62 -9.35 7.01
CA SER A 685 2.14 -8.74 5.77
C SER A 685 0.63 -8.42 5.85
N ILE A 686 0.06 -7.81 4.79
CA ILE A 686 -1.39 -7.53 4.72
C ILE A 686 -2.22 -8.83 4.74
N GLY A 687 -1.69 -9.95 4.23
CA GLY A 687 -2.38 -11.24 4.30
C GLY A 687 -2.49 -11.77 5.72
N ASP A 688 -1.38 -11.73 6.46
CA ASP A 688 -1.31 -12.13 7.87
C ASP A 688 -2.08 -11.17 8.81
N LEU A 689 -2.19 -9.88 8.44
CA LEU A 689 -3.13 -8.95 9.08
C LEU A 689 -4.58 -9.44 8.97
N ILE A 690 -5.03 -9.81 7.77
CA ILE A 690 -6.39 -10.32 7.54
C ILE A 690 -6.61 -11.60 8.36
N ASP A 691 -5.75 -12.60 8.22
CA ASP A 691 -5.86 -13.89 8.92
C ASP A 691 -5.84 -13.77 10.46
N LYS A 692 -5.23 -12.72 11.02
CA LYS A 692 -5.19 -12.45 12.47
C LYS A 692 -6.33 -11.56 13.00
N VAL A 693 -7.11 -10.92 12.12
CA VAL A 693 -8.15 -9.90 12.46
C VAL A 693 -9.54 -10.25 11.90
N ASP A 694 -9.67 -11.23 11.00
CA ASP A 694 -10.95 -11.57 10.37
C ASP A 694 -12.04 -12.04 11.34
N GLY A 695 -13.28 -11.62 11.09
CA GLY A 695 -14.44 -11.86 11.94
C GLY A 695 -15.56 -10.85 11.71
N ALA A 696 -16.73 -11.07 12.33
CA ALA A 696 -17.99 -10.35 12.05
C ALA A 696 -18.03 -8.83 12.34
N ASP A 697 -16.94 -8.25 12.83
CA ASP A 697 -16.75 -6.81 13.06
C ASP A 697 -15.33 -6.36 12.58
N GLY A 698 -14.64 -7.19 11.78
CA GLY A 698 -13.22 -7.07 11.40
C GLY A 698 -12.98 -6.60 9.95
N ILE A 699 -11.93 -7.12 9.30
CA ILE A 699 -11.53 -6.69 7.94
C ILE A 699 -12.42 -7.29 6.83
N THR A 700 -13.11 -8.41 7.07
CA THR A 700 -14.22 -8.87 6.22
C THR A 700 -15.51 -9.08 7.02
N ASP A 701 -16.64 -8.59 6.52
CA ASP A 701 -17.95 -8.82 7.14
C ASP A 701 -18.45 -10.25 6.81
N THR A 702 -18.01 -11.21 7.61
CA THR A 702 -18.49 -12.61 7.58
C THR A 702 -20.00 -12.78 7.87
N SER A 703 -20.75 -11.69 8.13
CA SER A 703 -22.21 -11.67 8.24
C SER A 703 -22.95 -11.16 7.00
N ALA A 704 -22.21 -10.64 6.00
CA ALA A 704 -22.73 -10.13 4.74
C ALA A 704 -23.55 -11.18 3.94
N SER A 705 -24.46 -10.68 3.08
CA SER A 705 -25.27 -11.54 2.19
C SER A 705 -24.59 -11.93 0.87
N ASP A 706 -23.41 -11.36 0.62
CA ASP A 706 -22.72 -11.38 -0.66
C ASP A 706 -21.32 -10.76 -0.50
N LYS A 707 -20.45 -11.10 -1.45
CA LYS A 707 -19.04 -10.78 -1.41
C LYS A 707 -18.72 -9.29 -1.51
N TRP A 708 -19.60 -8.49 -2.09
CA TRP A 708 -19.38 -7.05 -2.25
C TRP A 708 -19.31 -6.33 -0.90
N ASN A 709 -20.22 -6.67 0.01
CA ASN A 709 -20.24 -6.14 1.37
C ASN A 709 -19.25 -6.90 2.29
N GLU A 710 -18.99 -8.19 2.04
CA GLU A 710 -18.00 -9.00 2.78
C GLU A 710 -16.59 -8.36 2.73
N GLU A 711 -16.09 -8.00 1.55
CA GLU A 711 -14.73 -7.44 1.37
C GLU A 711 -14.68 -5.88 1.34
N GLU A 712 -15.72 -5.17 1.82
CA GLU A 712 -15.79 -3.69 1.71
C GLU A 712 -14.70 -2.97 2.50
N ALA A 713 -14.47 -3.34 3.76
CA ALA A 713 -13.42 -2.74 4.59
C ALA A 713 -12.01 -3.02 4.02
N LEU A 714 -11.77 -4.26 3.55
CA LEU A 714 -10.52 -4.62 2.87
C LEU A 714 -10.26 -3.75 1.63
N ARG A 715 -11.28 -3.49 0.81
CA ARG A 715 -11.15 -2.59 -0.34
C ARG A 715 -10.71 -1.19 0.12
N ALA A 716 -11.46 -0.58 1.03
CA ALA A 716 -11.24 0.80 1.48
C ALA A 716 -9.85 1.05 2.12
N ILE A 717 -9.27 0.08 2.84
CA ILE A 717 -8.03 0.33 3.61
C ILE A 717 -6.74 -0.22 2.98
N SER A 718 -6.81 -1.14 2.01
CA SER A 718 -5.66 -2.00 1.68
C SER A 718 -4.47 -1.27 1.04
N ASN A 719 -4.68 -0.15 0.33
CA ASN A 719 -3.60 0.69 -0.20
C ASN A 719 -3.11 1.76 0.80
N LEU A 720 -3.72 1.86 1.98
CA LEU A 720 -3.51 2.96 2.95
C LEU A 720 -2.66 2.54 4.15
N ILE A 721 -2.33 1.25 4.22
CA ILE A 721 -1.69 0.61 5.36
C ILE A 721 -0.39 -0.11 4.97
N THR A 722 0.53 -0.20 5.92
CA THR A 722 1.69 -1.09 5.85
C THR A 722 1.82 -1.90 7.14
N THR A 723 2.72 -2.88 7.14
CA THR A 723 3.08 -3.71 8.29
C THR A 723 4.53 -3.48 8.75
N ARG A 724 5.26 -2.57 8.10
CA ARG A 724 6.69 -2.31 8.33
C ARG A 724 6.97 -0.82 8.27
N SER A 725 7.88 -0.34 9.11
CA SER A 725 8.33 1.07 9.05
C SER A 725 9.72 1.25 8.44
N ASN A 726 9.95 2.38 7.79
CA ASN A 726 11.22 2.80 7.21
C ASN A 726 11.82 4.06 7.84
N VAL A 727 11.02 4.86 8.54
CA VAL A 727 11.38 6.13 9.16
C VAL A 727 11.40 6.00 10.69
N PHE A 728 12.60 5.99 11.25
CA PHE A 728 12.82 5.82 12.69
C PHE A 728 13.31 7.12 13.35
N THR A 729 12.77 7.44 14.51
CA THR A 729 13.32 8.48 15.39
C THR A 729 14.38 7.87 16.30
N VAL A 730 15.62 8.36 16.18
CA VAL A 730 16.76 7.93 17.00
C VAL A 730 17.14 9.04 17.99
N TYR A 731 16.93 8.78 19.28
CA TYR A 731 17.44 9.59 20.37
C TYR A 731 18.78 9.03 20.86
N VAL A 732 19.81 9.87 20.94
CA VAL A 732 21.12 9.46 21.50
C VAL A 732 21.60 10.44 22.55
N THR A 733 21.68 9.98 23.80
CA THR A 733 22.32 10.72 24.89
C THR A 733 23.71 10.17 25.14
N ALA A 734 24.75 11.01 25.00
CA ALA A 734 26.10 10.70 25.44
C ALA A 734 26.49 11.49 26.69
N GLN A 735 27.23 10.84 27.59
CA GLN A 735 27.79 11.44 28.80
C GLN A 735 29.28 11.15 28.95
N ILE A 736 30.01 12.14 29.49
CA ILE A 736 31.38 11.97 30.01
C ILE A 736 31.36 12.10 31.52
N THR A 737 31.69 11.00 32.21
CA THR A 737 31.57 10.87 33.68
C THR A 737 32.91 10.60 34.35
N ASN A 738 32.96 10.73 35.69
CA ASN A 738 34.07 10.20 36.48
C ASN A 738 33.95 8.66 36.66
N GLU A 739 35.04 7.97 37.03
CA GLU A 739 35.09 6.50 37.23
C GLU A 739 34.15 5.95 38.33
N GLY A 740 33.41 6.80 39.06
CA GLY A 740 32.38 6.42 40.03
C GLY A 740 30.98 6.94 39.68
N GLU A 741 30.81 7.55 38.50
CA GLU A 741 29.58 8.08 37.92
C GLU A 741 28.81 9.07 38.84
N THR A 742 29.55 9.82 39.66
CA THR A 742 28.99 10.83 40.58
C THR A 742 29.04 12.26 40.06
N GLU A 743 29.59 12.48 38.86
CA GLU A 743 29.82 13.79 38.26
C GLU A 743 29.84 13.64 36.73
N VAL A 744 28.93 14.35 36.05
CA VAL A 744 28.88 14.49 34.59
C VAL A 744 29.64 15.77 34.22
N PHE A 745 30.63 15.67 33.32
CA PHE A 745 31.46 16.80 32.87
C PHE A 745 30.99 17.41 31.55
N ALA A 746 30.33 16.60 30.72
CA ALA A 746 29.70 16.99 29.48
C ALA A 746 28.59 15.99 29.16
N GLU A 747 27.47 16.50 28.66
CA GLU A 747 26.37 15.71 28.10
C GLU A 747 26.07 16.25 26.69
N LYS A 748 25.63 15.37 25.79
CA LYS A 748 25.05 15.73 24.50
C LYS A 748 23.91 14.80 24.14
N ARG A 749 22.73 15.37 23.93
CA ARG A 749 21.55 14.70 23.38
C ARG A 749 21.46 15.01 21.87
N ILE A 750 21.15 13.99 21.09
CA ILE A 750 20.87 14.06 19.65
C ILE A 750 19.46 13.51 19.46
N LEU A 751 18.69 14.14 18.57
CA LEU A 751 17.52 13.56 17.91
C LEU A 751 17.86 13.51 16.42
N ALA A 752 17.67 12.36 15.79
CA ALA A 752 17.79 12.19 14.34
C ALA A 752 16.56 11.46 13.80
N LEU A 753 16.11 11.84 12.60
CA LEU A 753 15.18 11.04 11.81
C LEU A 753 16.01 10.26 10.79
N VAL A 754 15.91 8.94 10.81
CA VAL A 754 16.67 8.00 10.00
C VAL A 754 15.72 7.29 9.05
N ASP A 755 16.04 7.31 7.77
CA ASP A 755 15.23 6.74 6.68
C ASP A 755 15.98 5.57 6.04
N ARG A 756 15.43 4.36 6.20
CA ARG A 756 16.01 3.10 5.67
C ARG A 756 15.43 2.64 4.34
N SER A 757 14.50 3.38 3.74
CA SER A 757 14.01 3.08 2.38
C SER A 757 15.17 3.09 1.36
N VAL A 758 16.03 4.11 1.43
CA VAL A 758 17.28 4.26 0.66
C VAL A 758 18.43 3.40 1.18
N ASP A 759 19.31 2.98 0.26
CA ASP A 759 20.67 2.49 0.56
C ASP A 759 21.72 3.42 -0.10
N PRO A 760 22.67 4.01 0.65
CA PRO A 760 22.83 3.92 2.10
C PRO A 760 21.71 4.64 2.87
N ILE A 761 21.33 4.05 4.00
CA ILE A 761 20.37 4.60 4.97
C ILE A 761 20.72 6.07 5.29
N GLU A 762 19.76 6.98 5.10
CA GLU A 762 19.99 8.42 5.23
C GLU A 762 19.49 9.01 6.55
N VAL A 763 20.20 10.03 7.05
CA VAL A 763 19.75 10.85 8.18
C VAL A 763 19.06 12.10 7.63
N ARG A 764 17.75 12.01 7.40
CA ARG A 764 16.94 13.10 6.81
C ARG A 764 16.89 14.35 7.68
N TYR A 765 16.96 14.18 9.00
CA TYR A 765 17.01 15.28 9.96
C TYR A 765 17.96 14.98 11.12
N PHE A 766 18.66 16.00 11.61
CA PHE A 766 19.63 15.90 12.70
C PHE A 766 19.61 17.15 13.58
N ARG A 767 19.33 16.98 14.87
CA ARG A 767 19.35 18.05 15.87
C ARG A 767 20.18 17.66 17.08
N LEU A 768 21.13 18.53 17.43
CA LEU A 768 21.74 18.53 18.77
C LEU A 768 20.77 19.23 19.72
N ILE A 769 20.16 18.49 20.64
CA ILE A 769 19.37 19.07 21.72
C ILE A 769 20.34 19.72 22.70
N THR A 770 20.19 21.03 22.89
CA THR A 770 20.93 21.83 23.88
C THR A 770 19.97 22.32 24.96
N GLU A 771 20.39 22.18 26.22
CA GLU A 771 19.86 22.96 27.35
C GLU A 771 19.90 24.48 27.10
#